data_AF-A0A351KZ13-F1
#
_entry.id   AF-A0A351KZ13-F1
#
_cell.length_a   1.000
_cell.length_b   1.000
_cell.length_c   1.000
_cell.angle_alpha   90.00
_cell.angle_beta   90.00
_cell.angle_gamma   90.00
#
_symmetry.space_group_name_H-M   'P 1'
#
loop_
_entity.id
_entity.type
_entity.pdbx_description
1 polymer ?
#
loop_
_entity_poly.entity_id
_entity_poly.type
_entity_poly.pdbx_seq_one_letter_code
_entity_poly.pdbx_strand_id
1 'polypeptide(L)'
;MSIYCINPSCSQRQNPDDDLDLERCQTCGTRLRIRERYLLTKPLCDLNEDTNAEVFKVSDLALICNLGFNSDGAEKQKVLKVLKNKDFTAVDLFKREAEVLIFLSNNYPEIGIPKIEVDGYFLFEDLTGTNQVQIHCLLMEEIEGINLKNWLEREQRLPEEKALDWLKQLGEILAAIHRKQLLHRDIKPSNIMLKPDERLVLIDFGSVAMHETARTRAIGTQGYTAPEQYEGKAVTQSDFYSLGRTFVHLLTGRHPLNLQDKKTGKLRWRDNIYVTPTLRHIVINSAIKALKLLPKNPWINWAIQQLHNLELRIENNPNNLPKISAGLADLIDDLIAVSSKDRPQNAQEILHRLEEVQFPYRRRLRTGALVLLTSMVITFLAIGIRQVGLLQAWELKAYDTLMQMRPAEQPDPRILLVEINESHLNQYGNPIPDGIFAQMLDKLEQYQPRIIGLDIYRDRPKEPGSAALASHFQRDNHLIAVCSVQEANNPNKPGIKSPRQVPNNRIGFTDVVVDPDEVLRRHLLFMPLVPNSPCATEFSFSSQIALHYLAATHRIKPKTTPEQEFQLRSIIFKPLATNTGVYQSSPGKHGGYQILLNYRASKTIAQQVTLTDILQDKINPAWVKDRIVLIGGTAPTTDDNFYTPYSSGQWPYQKAPGVVIHAHKVSQIISAVLDKRPLLKVWSQWVEVIWIWGWSVMGGLVVWRSHSLLNLAVASIMTAGVLSGVCFILLMQGSWVPLVPSALAFIATAGIVLVCQRISPGDIRRLFHCYQKYLKAENPCASARG
;
A
#
# COMPACT_ATOMS: atom_id res chain seq x y z
N MET A 1 14.70 17.70 68.22
CA MET A 1 14.52 18.46 66.97
C MET A 1 15.26 19.80 67.04
N SER A 2 16.42 19.93 66.39
CA SER A 2 17.12 21.22 66.34
C SER A 2 16.28 22.29 65.63
N ILE A 3 16.24 23.52 66.16
CA ILE A 3 15.52 24.64 65.54
C ILE A 3 16.52 25.53 64.79
N TYR A 4 16.24 25.78 63.51
CA TYR A 4 17.09 26.59 62.64
C TYR A 4 16.62 28.05 62.58
N CYS A 5 17.57 28.98 62.67
CA CYS A 5 17.33 30.40 62.48
C CYS A 5 17.10 30.70 60.99
N ILE A 6 16.05 31.45 60.68
CA ILE A 6 15.73 31.86 59.29
C ILE A 6 16.74 32.87 58.71
N ASN A 7 17.44 33.62 59.57
CA ASN A 7 18.37 34.67 59.14
C ASN A 7 19.61 34.09 58.44
N PRO A 8 19.82 34.33 57.13
CA PRO A 8 20.97 33.80 56.40
C PRO A 8 22.30 34.43 56.80
N SER A 9 22.28 35.60 57.46
CA SER A 9 23.48 36.28 57.96
C SER A 9 23.92 35.79 59.35
N CYS A 10 23.19 34.84 59.94
CA CYS A 10 23.52 34.30 61.26
C CYS A 10 24.67 33.29 61.16
N SER A 11 25.75 33.50 61.93
CA SER A 11 26.95 32.67 61.91
C SER A 11 26.73 31.24 62.43
N GLN A 12 25.86 31.07 63.43
CA GLN A 12 25.44 29.77 63.95
C GLN A 12 23.93 29.69 63.96
N ARG A 13 23.36 28.98 62.98
CA ARG A 13 21.91 28.94 62.74
C ARG A 13 21.18 27.85 63.53
N GLN A 14 21.88 26.85 64.03
CA GLN A 14 21.29 25.75 64.78
C GLN A 14 21.19 26.10 66.26
N ASN A 15 19.98 25.98 66.81
CA ASN A 15 19.68 26.19 68.23
C ASN A 15 19.32 24.83 68.88
N PRO A 16 19.62 24.64 70.18
CA PRO A 16 19.30 23.41 70.92
C PRO A 16 17.78 23.19 71.04
N ASP A 17 17.41 21.92 71.23
CA ASP A 17 16.02 21.39 71.20
C ASP A 17 15.26 21.55 72.52
N ASP A 18 15.97 21.84 73.61
CA ASP A 18 15.50 21.56 74.97
C ASP A 18 14.47 22.57 75.50
N ASP A 19 14.06 23.55 74.70
CA ASP A 19 13.15 24.63 75.12
C ASP A 19 12.18 25.02 74.00
N LEU A 20 10.94 24.51 74.03
CA LEU A 20 9.86 24.94 73.13
C LEU A 20 9.48 26.42 73.34
N ASP A 21 9.96 27.04 74.42
CA ASP A 21 9.80 28.45 74.74
C ASP A 21 10.93 29.33 74.16
N LEU A 22 11.87 28.76 73.38
CA LEU A 22 12.92 29.52 72.71
C LEU A 22 12.33 30.39 71.56
N GLU A 23 11.90 31.60 71.89
CA GLU A 23 11.30 32.52 70.91
C GLU A 23 12.32 33.13 69.93
N ARG A 24 13.59 33.21 70.33
CA ARG A 24 14.66 33.91 69.60
C ARG A 24 15.93 33.08 69.46
N CYS A 25 16.64 33.28 68.36
CA CYS A 25 17.93 32.66 68.09
C CYS A 25 18.98 33.13 69.10
N GLN A 26 19.68 32.18 69.73
CA GLN A 26 20.71 32.47 70.73
C GLN A 26 21.91 33.24 70.16
N THR A 27 22.18 33.10 68.86
CA THR A 27 23.33 33.71 68.20
C THR A 27 23.06 35.13 67.71
N CYS A 28 21.93 35.36 67.03
CA CYS A 28 21.65 36.63 66.34
C CYS A 28 20.38 37.35 66.81
N GLY A 29 19.63 36.77 67.75
CA GLY A 29 18.41 37.36 68.32
C GLY A 29 17.18 37.39 67.39
N THR A 30 17.28 36.88 66.16
CA THR A 30 16.12 36.78 65.24
C THR A 30 15.07 35.81 65.78
N ARG A 31 13.79 36.17 65.68
CA ARG A 31 12.66 35.29 66.02
C ARG A 31 12.74 33.94 65.31
N LEU A 32 12.57 32.86 66.07
CA LEU A 32 12.57 31.49 65.55
C LEU A 32 11.19 31.05 65.05
N ARG A 33 10.13 31.58 65.66
CA ARG A 33 8.74 31.29 65.27
C ARG A 33 8.31 32.17 64.11
N ILE A 34 7.96 31.53 62.99
CA ILE A 34 7.56 32.19 61.74
C ILE A 34 6.04 32.23 61.66
N ARG A 35 5.45 33.42 61.46
CA ARG A 35 3.99 33.65 61.47
C ARG A 35 3.29 33.08 62.72
N GLU A 36 3.97 33.09 63.86
CA GLU A 36 3.49 32.52 65.13
C GLU A 36 3.07 31.03 65.06
N ARG A 37 3.50 30.29 64.02
CA ARG A 37 3.00 28.95 63.72
C ARG A 37 4.09 27.96 63.30
N TYR A 38 5.12 28.42 62.61
CA TYR A 38 6.06 27.55 61.92
C TYR A 38 7.45 27.61 62.55
N LEU A 39 8.09 26.46 62.73
CA LEU A 39 9.49 26.33 63.14
C LEU A 39 10.31 25.64 62.05
N LEU A 40 11.51 26.14 61.77
CA LEU A 40 12.43 25.49 60.83
C LEU A 40 13.18 24.37 61.55
N THR A 41 13.11 23.15 61.04
CA THR A 41 13.63 21.99 61.79
C THR A 41 14.76 21.25 61.10
N LYS A 42 14.86 21.39 59.77
CA LYS A 42 15.91 20.75 59.00
C LYS A 42 16.16 21.49 57.68
N PRO A 43 17.40 21.88 57.35
CA PRO A 43 17.73 22.32 56.00
C PRO A 43 17.72 21.14 55.03
N LEU A 44 17.13 21.32 53.85
CA LEU A 44 17.08 20.32 52.77
C LEU A 44 18.21 20.49 51.74
N CYS A 45 18.93 21.61 51.81
CA CYS A 45 20.14 21.91 51.04
C CYS A 45 21.28 22.30 52.00
N ASP A 46 22.53 22.24 51.53
CA ASP A 46 23.66 22.76 52.31
C ASP A 46 23.55 24.28 52.41
N LEU A 47 23.57 24.81 53.64
CA LEU A 47 23.41 26.24 53.93
C LEU A 47 24.62 27.06 53.46
N ASN A 48 25.74 26.41 53.16
CA ASN A 48 26.96 27.03 52.63
C ASN A 48 27.02 27.08 51.11
N GLU A 49 26.05 26.49 50.39
CA GLU A 49 25.99 26.58 48.94
C GLU A 49 25.67 28.00 48.46
N ASP A 50 26.32 28.42 47.37
CA ASP A 50 26.10 29.70 46.69
C ASP A 50 24.81 29.66 45.86
N THR A 51 23.68 29.60 46.56
CA THR A 51 22.33 29.60 46.00
C THR A 51 21.58 30.86 46.40
N ASN A 52 20.65 31.31 45.55
CA ASN A 52 19.85 32.50 45.87
C ASN A 52 18.84 32.25 46.99
N ALA A 53 18.46 31.00 47.26
CA ALA A 53 17.44 30.63 48.23
C ALA A 53 17.76 29.28 48.89
N GLU A 54 17.31 29.12 50.13
CA GLU A 54 17.47 27.90 50.95
C GLU A 54 16.11 27.27 51.18
N VAL A 55 16.07 25.95 51.35
CA VAL A 55 14.82 25.23 51.63
C VAL A 55 14.92 24.52 52.97
N PHE A 56 13.93 24.73 53.82
CA PHE A 56 13.83 24.13 55.15
C PHE A 56 12.57 23.28 55.26
N LYS A 57 12.66 22.14 55.93
CA LYS A 57 11.51 21.44 56.49
C LYS A 57 10.93 22.26 57.65
N VAL A 58 9.61 22.30 57.71
CA VAL A 58 8.86 23.09 58.69
C VAL A 58 8.05 22.19 59.60
N SER A 59 8.08 22.50 60.91
CA SER A 59 7.11 21.98 61.87
C SER A 59 5.99 23.00 62.09
N ASP A 60 4.74 22.54 62.06
CA ASP A 60 3.54 23.36 62.22
C ASP A 60 2.98 23.20 63.63
N LEU A 61 3.13 24.24 64.45
CA LEU A 61 2.71 24.26 65.86
C LEU A 61 1.19 24.21 66.03
N ALA A 62 0.40 24.63 65.04
CA ALA A 62 -1.06 24.54 65.10
C ALA A 62 -1.55 23.08 65.08
N LEU A 63 -0.74 22.15 64.57
CA LEU A 63 -0.99 20.71 64.60
C LEU A 63 -0.53 20.09 65.93
N ILE A 64 0.56 20.60 66.52
CA ILE A 64 1.10 20.12 67.81
C ILE A 64 0.16 20.44 68.98
N CYS A 65 -0.51 21.59 68.97
CA CYS A 65 -1.47 21.96 70.02
C CYS A 65 -2.84 21.25 69.91
N ASN A 66 -3.14 20.59 68.78
CA ASN A 66 -4.42 19.91 68.53
C ASN A 66 -4.39 18.39 68.74
N LEU A 67 -3.36 17.86 69.42
CA LEU A 67 -3.18 16.42 69.73
C LEU A 67 -4.27 15.78 70.63
N GLY A 68 -5.44 16.42 70.78
CA GLY A 68 -6.57 15.93 71.58
C GLY A 68 -7.82 15.47 70.80
N PHE A 69 -7.95 15.73 69.50
CA PHE A 69 -9.17 15.34 68.77
C PHE A 69 -8.89 14.83 67.36
N ASN A 70 -9.49 13.66 67.06
CA ASN A 70 -9.46 12.92 65.80
C ASN A 70 -9.27 13.78 64.54
N SER A 71 -8.23 13.46 63.77
CA SER A 71 -8.11 13.90 62.39
C SER A 71 -7.65 12.74 61.52
N ASP A 72 -8.59 12.14 60.78
CA ASP A 72 -8.36 11.28 59.61
C ASP A 72 -7.78 12.06 58.39
N GLY A 73 -7.11 13.19 58.65
CA GLY A 73 -6.41 13.99 57.65
C GLY A 73 -4.92 13.73 57.80
N ALA A 74 -4.34 12.99 56.85
CA ALA A 74 -2.89 12.79 56.78
C ALA A 74 -2.14 14.12 56.95
N GLU A 75 -1.21 14.12 57.90
CA GLU A 75 -0.28 15.20 58.24
C GLU A 75 0.42 15.70 56.96
N LYS A 76 0.05 16.89 56.45
CA LYS A 76 0.71 17.47 55.28
C LYS A 76 1.96 18.22 55.71
N GLN A 77 3.10 17.55 55.61
CA GLN A 77 4.40 18.17 55.86
C GLN A 77 4.63 19.34 54.88
N LYS A 78 5.27 20.40 55.37
CA LYS A 78 5.52 21.64 54.61
C LYS A 78 7.01 21.94 54.55
N VAL A 79 7.41 22.63 53.48
CA VAL A 79 8.74 23.22 53.32
C VAL A 79 8.64 24.72 53.17
N LEU A 80 9.62 25.44 53.72
CA LEU A 80 9.79 26.87 53.54
C LEU A 80 11.02 27.13 52.69
N LYS A 81 10.81 27.72 51.50
CA LYS A 81 11.88 28.29 50.70
C LYS A 81 12.10 29.74 51.13
N VAL A 82 13.35 30.10 51.37
CA VAL A 82 13.76 31.35 52.01
C VAL A 82 14.79 32.04 51.11
N LEU A 83 14.52 33.27 50.68
CA LEU A 83 15.43 33.99 49.79
C LEU A 83 16.63 34.57 50.57
N LYS A 84 17.85 34.17 50.22
CA LYS A 84 19.10 34.73 50.77
C LYS A 84 19.46 36.06 50.10
N ASN A 85 19.36 36.09 48.77
CA ASN A 85 19.81 37.22 47.96
C ASN A 85 18.78 38.36 47.96
N LYS A 86 19.20 39.55 48.39
CA LYS A 86 18.35 40.75 48.46
C LYS A 86 18.33 41.58 47.17
N ASP A 87 19.04 41.15 46.13
CA ASP A 87 19.05 41.80 44.81
C ASP A 87 17.64 41.88 44.23
N PHE A 88 17.30 43.03 43.65
CA PHE A 88 15.99 43.28 43.05
C PHE A 88 15.58 42.17 42.07
N THR A 89 16.51 41.72 41.22
CA THR A 89 16.27 40.65 40.25
C THR A 89 15.98 39.30 40.91
N ALA A 90 16.62 38.99 42.04
CA ALA A 90 16.40 37.75 42.77
C ALA A 90 15.03 37.76 43.48
N VAL A 91 14.66 38.91 44.05
CA VAL A 91 13.34 39.15 44.66
C VAL A 91 12.22 39.02 43.63
N ASP A 92 12.38 39.61 42.44
CA ASP A 92 11.40 39.56 41.37
C ASP A 92 11.15 38.13 40.85
N LEU A 93 12.24 37.37 40.61
CA LEU A 93 12.14 35.96 40.22
C LEU A 93 11.46 35.11 41.30
N PHE A 94 11.76 35.37 42.57
CA PHE A 94 11.17 34.65 43.69
C PHE A 94 9.68 34.94 43.86
N LYS A 95 9.26 36.21 43.70
CA LYS A 95 7.84 36.60 43.65
C LYS A 95 7.11 35.92 42.50
N ARG A 96 7.73 35.92 41.32
CA ARG A 96 7.16 35.30 40.13
C ARG A 96 6.98 33.80 40.28
N GLU A 97 7.97 33.11 40.84
CA GLU A 97 7.88 31.69 41.17
C GLU A 97 6.66 31.42 42.07
N ALA A 98 6.50 32.22 43.13
CA ALA A 98 5.39 32.12 44.05
C ALA A 98 4.03 32.34 43.38
N GLU A 99 3.88 33.41 42.60
CA GLU A 99 2.66 33.75 41.88
C GLU A 99 2.24 32.63 40.91
N VAL A 100 3.20 32.06 40.18
CA VAL A 100 2.94 30.95 39.24
C VAL A 100 2.51 29.70 40.00
N LEU A 101 3.19 29.34 41.08
CA LEU A 101 2.83 28.18 41.88
C LEU A 101 1.44 28.34 42.53
N ILE A 102 1.13 29.52 43.09
CA ILE A 102 -0.20 29.83 43.65
C ILE A 102 -1.27 29.70 42.57
N PHE A 103 -1.01 30.30 41.40
CA PHE A 103 -1.93 30.21 40.27
C PHE A 103 -2.18 28.76 39.84
N LEU A 104 -1.12 27.99 39.60
CA LEU A 104 -1.26 26.62 39.10
C LEU A 104 -1.85 25.68 40.16
N SER A 105 -1.46 25.81 41.43
CA SER A 105 -1.99 25.03 42.56
C SER A 105 -3.51 25.18 42.68
N ASN A 106 -4.01 26.42 42.57
CA ASN A 106 -5.44 26.71 42.69
C ASN A 106 -6.27 26.31 41.47
N ASN A 107 -5.72 26.45 40.26
CA ASN A 107 -6.47 26.21 39.02
C ASN A 107 -6.34 24.78 38.48
N TYR A 108 -5.30 24.06 38.90
CA TYR A 108 -4.99 22.70 38.47
C TYR A 108 -4.56 21.85 39.68
N PRO A 109 -5.48 21.53 40.61
CA PRO A 109 -5.14 20.78 41.83
C PRO A 109 -4.61 19.36 41.55
N GLU A 110 -4.95 18.77 40.40
CA GLU A 110 -4.54 17.39 40.05
C GLU A 110 -3.17 17.29 39.35
N ILE A 111 -2.60 18.40 38.85
CA ILE A 111 -1.29 18.33 38.16
C ILE A 111 -0.13 18.21 39.15
N GLY A 112 0.93 17.51 38.74
CA GLY A 112 2.12 17.24 39.53
C GLY A 112 3.02 18.47 39.74
N ILE A 113 2.63 19.36 40.65
CA ILE A 113 3.41 20.50 41.12
C ILE A 113 3.26 20.65 42.65
N PRO A 114 4.19 21.32 43.35
CA PRO A 114 4.03 21.67 44.76
C PRO A 114 2.73 22.43 45.01
N LYS A 115 1.95 21.98 45.99
CA LYS A 115 0.75 22.69 46.41
C LYS A 115 1.12 23.81 47.36
N ILE A 116 0.49 24.95 47.15
CA ILE A 116 0.70 26.18 47.92
C ILE A 116 -0.65 26.82 48.25
N GLU A 117 -0.74 27.35 49.46
CA GLU A 117 -1.89 28.12 49.96
C GLU A 117 -1.85 29.56 49.41
N VAL A 118 -2.99 30.25 49.38
CA VAL A 118 -3.10 31.62 48.82
C VAL A 118 -2.17 32.62 49.53
N ASP A 119 -1.92 32.40 50.82
CA ASP A 119 -1.03 33.17 51.67
C ASP A 119 0.33 32.48 51.90
N GLY A 120 0.69 31.52 51.03
CA GLY A 120 1.95 30.77 51.12
C GLY A 120 3.19 31.62 50.83
N TYR A 121 3.04 32.73 50.09
CA TYR A 121 4.08 33.74 49.93
C TYR A 121 3.92 34.87 50.94
N PHE A 122 4.98 35.19 51.67
CA PHE A 122 4.98 36.28 52.64
C PHE A 122 6.38 36.87 52.87
N LEU A 123 6.41 38.06 53.46
CA LEU A 123 7.63 38.69 53.94
C LEU A 123 7.75 38.42 55.45
N PHE A 124 8.82 37.75 55.88
CA PHE A 124 9.16 37.64 57.29
C PHE A 124 9.89 38.91 57.71
N GLU A 125 9.37 39.60 58.72
CA GLU A 125 9.96 40.81 59.28
C GLU A 125 10.18 40.64 60.79
N ASP A 126 11.42 40.80 61.23
CA ASP A 126 11.74 40.97 62.66
C ASP A 126 12.36 42.35 62.86
N LEU A 127 11.54 43.27 63.36
CA LEU A 127 11.90 44.67 63.65
C LEU A 127 12.37 44.86 65.10
N THR A 128 12.33 43.79 65.91
CA THR A 128 12.51 43.84 67.36
C THR A 128 13.84 43.27 67.84
N GLY A 129 14.58 42.59 66.96
CA GLY A 129 15.94 42.10 67.22
C GLY A 129 17.03 43.17 67.04
N THR A 130 18.27 42.84 67.39
CA THR A 130 19.45 43.71 67.22
C THR A 130 19.79 44.01 65.76
N ASN A 131 19.23 43.25 64.81
CA ASN A 131 19.31 43.47 63.38
C ASN A 131 17.89 43.43 62.78
N GLN A 132 17.50 44.46 62.04
CA GLN A 132 16.26 44.44 61.25
C GLN A 132 16.41 43.45 60.09
N VAL A 133 15.55 42.44 60.05
CA VAL A 133 15.62 41.36 59.06
C VAL A 133 14.31 41.30 58.30
N GLN A 134 14.39 41.44 56.98
CA GLN A 134 13.30 41.23 56.03
C GLN A 134 13.70 40.11 55.07
N ILE A 135 12.88 39.05 55.00
CA ILE A 135 13.19 37.86 54.21
C ILE A 135 11.94 37.37 53.46
N HIS A 136 12.06 37.25 52.14
CA HIS A 136 11.00 36.67 51.31
C HIS A 136 10.91 35.16 51.52
N CYS A 137 9.70 34.70 51.81
CA CYS A 137 9.40 33.34 52.20
C CYS A 137 8.33 32.73 51.30
N LEU A 138 8.48 31.45 50.96
CA LEU A 138 7.53 30.68 50.17
C LEU A 138 7.27 29.33 50.85
N LEU A 139 6.08 29.18 51.42
CA LEU A 139 5.64 27.98 52.13
C LEU A 139 4.84 27.09 51.18
N MET A 140 5.24 25.83 51.02
CA MET A 140 4.63 24.87 50.09
C MET A 140 4.66 23.44 50.65
N GLU A 141 3.91 22.54 50.01
CA GLU A 141 3.90 21.10 50.31
C GLU A 141 5.31 20.49 50.24
N GLU A 142 5.68 19.69 51.25
CA GLU A 142 6.84 18.80 51.15
C GLU A 142 6.50 17.64 50.21
N ILE A 143 7.27 17.51 49.13
CA ILE A 143 7.09 16.40 48.20
C ILE A 143 7.82 15.17 48.74
N GLU A 144 7.07 14.21 49.26
CA GLU A 144 7.60 12.90 49.62
C GLU A 144 8.11 12.15 48.38
N GLY A 145 9.33 11.62 48.44
CA GLY A 145 9.89 10.81 47.35
C GLY A 145 11.36 11.11 47.06
N ILE A 146 11.80 10.74 45.86
CA ILE A 146 13.17 10.98 45.39
C ILE A 146 13.15 11.69 44.03
N ASN A 147 14.12 12.57 43.78
CA ASN A 147 14.24 13.18 42.46
C ASN A 147 14.71 12.15 41.41
N LEU A 148 14.38 12.39 40.14
CA LEU A 148 14.68 11.47 39.05
C LEU A 148 16.18 11.31 38.78
N LYS A 149 17.03 12.28 39.20
CA LYS A 149 18.50 12.13 39.15
C LYS A 149 18.94 11.00 40.10
N ASN A 150 18.52 11.09 41.37
CA ASN A 150 18.85 10.10 42.40
C ASN A 150 18.16 8.75 42.12
N TRP A 151 16.95 8.76 41.53
CA TRP A 151 16.28 7.55 41.06
C TRP A 151 17.10 6.85 39.96
N LEU A 152 17.60 7.61 38.98
CA LEU A 152 18.39 7.07 37.88
C LEU A 152 19.73 6.48 38.36
N GLU A 153 20.35 7.06 39.38
CA GLU A 153 21.55 6.51 40.03
C GLU A 153 21.30 5.13 40.68
N ARG A 154 20.07 4.85 41.12
CA ARG A 154 19.66 3.55 41.71
C ARG A 154 19.26 2.52 40.65
N GLU A 155 18.35 2.89 39.75
CA GLU A 155 17.71 1.98 38.79
C GLU A 155 18.47 1.84 37.47
N GLN A 156 19.52 2.66 37.26
CA GLN A 156 20.39 2.74 36.08
C GLN A 156 19.71 3.19 34.76
N ARG A 157 18.46 2.79 34.47
CA ARG A 157 17.74 3.12 33.24
C ARG A 157 16.22 3.00 33.35
N LEU A 158 15.50 3.81 32.59
CA LEU A 158 14.03 3.82 32.54
C LEU A 158 13.46 2.82 31.51
N PRO A 159 12.58 1.87 31.93
CA PRO A 159 11.83 1.04 31.00
C PRO A 159 10.84 1.85 30.14
N GLU A 160 10.58 1.40 28.91
CA GLU A 160 9.68 2.11 27.98
C GLU A 160 8.28 2.37 28.55
N GLU A 161 7.69 1.40 29.25
CA GLU A 161 6.35 1.54 29.82
C GLU A 161 6.26 2.72 30.79
N LYS A 162 7.21 2.80 31.72
CA LYS A 162 7.34 3.95 32.64
C LYS A 162 7.69 5.23 31.89
N ALA A 163 8.49 5.16 30.83
CA ALA A 163 8.82 6.32 30.03
C ALA A 163 7.59 6.93 29.33
N LEU A 164 6.68 6.11 28.81
CA LEU A 164 5.46 6.59 28.17
C LEU A 164 4.53 7.28 29.19
N ASP A 165 4.38 6.67 30.37
CA ASP A 165 3.57 7.25 31.45
C ASP A 165 4.17 8.57 31.98
N TRP A 166 5.47 8.59 32.26
CA TRP A 166 6.15 9.79 32.74
C TRP A 166 6.17 10.93 31.72
N LEU A 167 6.33 10.63 30.42
CA LEU A 167 6.26 11.65 29.36
C LEU A 167 4.85 12.23 29.28
N LYS A 168 3.81 11.42 29.54
CA LYS A 168 2.42 11.88 29.59
C LYS A 168 2.20 12.82 30.77
N GLN A 169 2.57 12.42 31.99
CA GLN A 169 2.43 13.25 33.19
C GLN A 169 3.14 14.61 33.04
N LEU A 170 4.38 14.60 32.53
CA LEU A 170 5.14 15.84 32.28
C LEU A 170 4.55 16.67 31.12
N GLY A 171 4.01 16.01 30.09
CA GLY A 171 3.28 16.68 29.01
C GLY A 171 2.04 17.42 29.52
N GLU A 172 1.30 16.84 30.47
CA GLU A 172 0.13 17.47 31.11
C GLU A 172 0.53 18.69 31.97
N ILE A 173 1.63 18.59 32.74
CA ILE A 173 2.17 19.72 33.50
C ILE A 173 2.57 20.87 32.55
N LEU A 174 3.29 20.56 31.46
CA LEU A 174 3.67 21.59 30.48
C LEU A 174 2.48 22.19 29.75
N ALA A 175 1.43 21.40 29.46
CA ALA A 175 0.20 21.91 28.88
C ALA A 175 -0.45 22.99 29.78
N ALA A 176 -0.42 22.79 31.11
CA ALA A 176 -0.94 23.75 32.08
C ALA A 176 -0.10 25.04 32.15
N ILE A 177 1.24 24.91 32.19
CA ILE A 177 2.18 26.04 32.19
C ILE A 177 2.03 26.87 30.91
N HIS A 178 2.09 26.20 29.74
CA HIS A 178 2.09 26.85 28.43
C HIS A 178 0.76 27.54 28.09
N ARG A 179 -0.37 27.08 28.66
CA ARG A 179 -1.68 27.74 28.51
C ARG A 179 -1.68 29.18 29.01
N LYS A 180 -0.78 29.53 29.94
CA LYS A 180 -0.57 30.89 30.44
C LYS A 180 0.58 31.63 29.76
N GLN A 181 1.07 31.12 28.63
CA GLN A 181 2.22 31.68 27.91
C GLN A 181 3.49 31.77 28.76
N LEU A 182 3.56 30.94 29.80
CA LEU A 182 4.73 30.76 30.65
C LEU A 182 5.62 29.65 30.06
N LEU A 183 6.92 29.73 30.33
CA LEU A 183 7.93 28.72 30.01
C LEU A 183 8.63 28.31 31.30
N HIS A 184 8.88 27.01 31.48
CA HIS A 184 9.54 26.48 32.68
C HIS A 184 11.07 26.75 32.65
N ARG A 185 11.70 26.52 31.49
CA ARG A 185 13.12 26.77 31.16
C ARG A 185 14.17 25.94 31.89
N ASP A 186 13.83 25.17 32.93
CA ASP A 186 14.79 24.30 33.63
C ASP A 186 14.27 22.87 33.91
N ILE A 187 13.83 22.18 32.85
CA ILE A 187 13.36 20.79 32.95
C ILE A 187 14.56 19.83 32.90
N LYS A 188 14.79 19.10 33.99
CA LYS A 188 15.89 18.15 34.16
C LYS A 188 15.57 17.13 35.28
N PRO A 189 16.25 15.97 35.33
CA PRO A 189 15.96 14.94 36.34
C PRO A 189 16.03 15.41 37.81
N SER A 190 16.87 16.37 38.16
CA SER A 190 16.97 16.87 39.55
C SER A 190 15.76 17.68 39.99
N ASN A 191 14.98 18.21 39.04
CA ASN A 191 13.85 19.10 39.31
C ASN A 191 12.50 18.35 39.23
N ILE A 192 12.53 17.03 39.05
CA ILE A 192 11.35 16.18 38.95
C ILE A 192 11.42 15.15 40.07
N MET A 193 10.44 15.17 40.96
CA MET A 193 10.29 14.23 42.08
C MET A 193 9.37 13.07 41.67
N LEU A 194 9.75 11.85 42.07
CA LEU A 194 8.93 10.66 41.96
C LEU A 194 8.35 10.34 43.35
N LYS A 195 7.03 10.45 43.47
CA LYS A 195 6.29 10.07 44.68
C LYS A 195 6.16 8.53 44.79
N PRO A 196 5.90 7.98 46.00
CA PRO A 196 5.68 6.54 46.19
C PRO A 196 4.53 5.95 45.37
N ASP A 197 3.55 6.78 45.01
CA ASP A 197 2.39 6.42 44.16
C ASP A 197 2.68 6.50 42.65
N GLU A 198 3.97 6.55 42.27
CA GLU A 198 4.48 6.69 40.90
C GLU A 198 4.09 8.00 40.17
N ARG A 199 3.55 9.00 40.87
CA ARG A 199 3.30 10.33 40.29
C ARG A 199 4.56 11.19 40.26
N LEU A 200 4.73 11.93 39.17
CA LEU A 200 5.79 12.91 39.00
C LEU A 200 5.34 14.29 39.46
N VAL A 201 6.23 14.97 40.19
CA VAL A 201 6.03 16.36 40.62
C VAL A 201 7.20 17.21 40.16
N LEU A 202 6.94 18.26 39.37
CA LEU A 202 7.94 19.24 38.95
C LEU A 202 8.09 20.30 40.04
N ILE A 203 9.29 20.48 40.63
CA ILE A 203 9.44 21.21 41.91
C ILE A 203 10.16 22.57 41.84
N ASP A 204 10.80 22.94 40.73
CA ASP A 204 11.64 24.14 40.67
C ASP A 204 11.16 25.14 39.60
N PHE A 205 10.42 26.16 40.05
CA PHE A 205 9.81 27.19 39.21
C PHE A 205 10.62 28.49 39.20
N GLY A 206 11.82 28.53 39.78
CA GLY A 206 12.65 29.74 39.89
C GLY A 206 13.13 30.30 38.54
N SER A 207 13.13 29.46 37.50
CA SER A 207 13.47 29.87 36.13
C SER A 207 12.26 30.22 35.27
N VAL A 208 11.04 30.24 35.81
CA VAL A 208 9.84 30.45 34.98
C VAL A 208 9.76 31.88 34.44
N ALA A 209 9.35 32.02 33.19
CA ALA A 209 9.09 33.33 32.59
C ALA A 209 8.00 33.31 31.53
N MET A 210 7.33 34.45 31.35
CA MET A 210 6.47 34.73 30.20
C MET A 210 7.32 34.76 28.93
N HIS A 211 6.72 34.31 27.84
CA HIS A 211 7.37 34.21 26.53
C HIS A 211 8.12 35.49 26.11
N GLU A 212 7.56 36.67 26.35
CA GLU A 212 8.21 37.95 26.03
C GLU A 212 9.47 38.20 26.87
N THR A 213 9.36 38.04 28.20
CA THR A 213 10.49 38.21 29.13
C THR A 213 11.55 37.09 29.01
N ALA A 214 11.16 35.93 28.48
CA ALA A 214 12.08 34.83 28.25
C ALA A 214 13.01 35.06 27.04
N ARG A 215 12.68 36.04 26.19
CA ARG A 215 13.44 36.42 24.99
C ARG A 215 14.59 37.42 25.24
N THR A 216 14.92 37.69 26.49
CA THR A 216 15.94 38.69 26.84
C THR A 216 17.01 38.18 27.80
N ARG A 217 16.90 36.95 28.31
CA ARG A 217 17.82 36.41 29.32
C ARG A 217 18.23 34.96 29.00
N ALA A 218 19.51 34.76 28.73
CA ALA A 218 20.09 33.43 28.58
C ALA A 218 20.21 32.76 29.97
N ILE A 219 19.48 31.67 30.16
CA ILE A 219 19.51 30.81 31.36
C ILE A 219 19.50 29.37 30.88
N GLY A 220 20.31 28.51 31.49
CA GLY A 220 20.27 27.11 31.11
C GLY A 220 21.17 26.18 31.89
N THR A 221 20.68 24.97 32.13
CA THR A 221 21.48 23.83 32.58
C THR A 221 22.17 23.15 31.40
N GLN A 222 23.49 22.94 31.49
CA GLN A 222 24.28 22.29 30.45
C GLN A 222 23.75 20.88 30.13
N GLY A 223 23.62 20.56 28.85
CA GLY A 223 23.14 19.25 28.37
C GLY A 223 21.62 19.13 28.20
N TYR A 224 20.82 19.96 28.85
CA TYR A 224 19.34 19.94 28.76
C TYR A 224 18.75 21.15 28.03
N THR A 225 19.43 22.29 28.10
CA THR A 225 18.88 23.55 27.57
C THR A 225 18.88 23.58 26.05
N ALA A 226 17.80 24.10 25.47
CA ALA A 226 17.64 24.27 24.04
C ALA A 226 18.62 25.33 23.47
N PRO A 227 19.14 25.15 22.24
CA PRO A 227 20.06 26.11 21.63
C PRO A 227 19.50 27.54 21.59
N GLU A 228 18.24 27.70 21.18
CA GLU A 228 17.61 29.01 21.09
C GLU A 228 17.40 29.66 22.47
N GLN A 229 17.33 28.88 23.56
CA GLN A 229 17.25 29.42 24.91
C GLN A 229 18.59 29.99 25.39
N TYR A 230 19.73 29.40 24.98
CA TYR A 230 21.05 29.99 25.22
C TYR A 230 21.26 31.31 24.46
N GLU A 231 20.57 31.48 23.33
CA GLU A 231 20.53 32.76 22.60
C GLU A 231 19.56 33.78 23.23
N GLY A 232 18.92 33.44 24.35
CA GLY A 232 17.87 34.25 24.95
C GLY A 232 16.65 34.36 24.04
N LYS A 233 16.28 33.32 23.28
CA LYS A 233 15.08 33.27 22.41
C LYS A 233 14.19 32.09 22.78
N ALA A 234 14.00 31.86 24.07
CA ALA A 234 13.22 30.73 24.55
C ALA A 234 11.77 30.80 24.03
N VAL A 235 11.27 29.65 23.60
CA VAL A 235 9.90 29.43 23.10
C VAL A 235 9.29 28.23 23.83
N THR A 236 7.99 27.98 23.66
CA THR A 236 7.29 26.79 24.17
C THR A 236 8.04 25.49 23.85
N GLN A 237 8.59 25.40 22.64
CA GLN A 237 9.35 24.25 22.17
C GLN A 237 10.73 24.10 22.83
N SER A 238 11.23 25.11 23.54
CA SER A 238 12.46 25.01 24.33
C SER A 238 12.26 24.08 25.53
N ASP A 239 11.11 24.13 26.19
CA ASP A 239 10.75 23.19 27.26
C ASP A 239 10.64 21.75 26.73
N PHE A 240 10.11 21.57 25.51
CA PHE A 240 10.03 20.24 24.87
C PHE A 240 11.41 19.66 24.56
N TYR A 241 12.38 20.49 24.21
CA TYR A 241 13.76 20.06 24.03
C TYR A 241 14.38 19.59 25.35
N SER A 242 14.18 20.34 26.43
CA SER A 242 14.66 19.95 27.76
C SER A 242 13.97 18.68 28.27
N LEU A 243 12.68 18.50 27.98
CA LEU A 243 11.96 17.25 28.20
C LEU A 243 12.59 16.10 27.40
N GLY A 244 12.82 16.27 26.10
CA GLY A 244 13.45 15.25 25.26
C GLY A 244 14.85 14.86 25.74
N ARG A 245 15.68 15.84 26.14
CA ARG A 245 17.02 15.62 26.74
C ARG A 245 16.93 14.87 28.07
N THR A 246 15.93 15.18 28.88
CA THR A 246 15.63 14.47 30.14
C THR A 246 15.33 13.01 29.87
N PHE A 247 14.47 12.70 28.89
CA PHE A 247 14.15 11.31 28.54
C PHE A 247 15.30 10.57 27.85
N VAL A 248 16.14 11.25 27.07
CA VAL A 248 17.41 10.67 26.61
C VAL A 248 18.26 10.24 27.79
N HIS A 249 18.40 11.08 28.82
CA HIS A 249 19.19 10.73 30.00
C HIS A 249 18.58 9.53 30.74
N LEU A 250 17.28 9.56 31.00
CA LEU A 250 16.57 8.50 31.74
C LEU A 250 16.60 7.16 31.00
N LEU A 251 16.38 7.14 29.69
CA LEU A 251 16.35 5.90 28.90
C LEU A 251 17.75 5.30 28.70
N THR A 252 18.78 6.14 28.54
CA THR A 252 20.15 5.67 28.26
C THR A 252 20.98 5.44 29.53
N GLY A 253 20.57 6.01 30.66
CA GLY A 253 21.38 6.06 31.88
C GLY A 253 22.64 6.94 31.76
N ARG A 254 22.79 7.69 30.66
CA ARG A 254 24.00 8.48 30.35
C ARG A 254 23.65 9.96 30.23
N HIS A 255 24.46 10.79 30.87
CA HIS A 255 24.29 12.23 30.79
C HIS A 255 24.33 12.72 29.32
N PRO A 256 23.42 13.62 28.86
CA PRO A 256 23.33 14.01 27.46
C PRO A 256 24.61 14.60 26.84
N LEU A 257 25.49 15.20 27.65
CA LEU A 257 26.80 15.69 27.20
C LEU A 257 27.77 14.56 26.84
N ASN A 258 27.68 13.42 27.53
CA ASN A 258 28.51 12.24 27.27
C ASN A 258 28.10 11.53 25.96
N LEU A 259 26.91 11.84 25.47
CA LEU A 259 26.33 11.31 24.23
C LEU A 259 26.55 12.25 23.03
N GLN A 260 27.11 13.44 23.26
CA GLN A 260 27.32 14.44 22.23
C GLN A 260 28.68 14.24 21.56
N ASP A 261 28.67 14.18 20.23
CA ASP A 261 29.90 14.08 19.44
C ASP A 261 30.71 15.37 19.58
N LYS A 262 31.94 15.26 20.10
CA LYS A 262 32.81 16.40 20.40
C LYS A 262 33.18 17.25 19.17
N LYS A 263 33.14 16.69 17.96
CA LYS A 263 33.51 17.38 16.71
C LYS A 263 32.31 18.02 16.02
N THR A 264 31.17 17.34 16.05
CA THR A 264 29.97 17.75 15.29
C THR A 264 28.88 18.38 16.15
N GLY A 265 28.98 18.29 17.48
CA GLY A 265 27.95 18.72 18.41
C GLY A 265 26.67 17.88 18.33
N LYS A 266 26.63 16.82 17.53
CA LYS A 266 25.43 16.00 17.31
C LYS A 266 25.23 15.01 18.45
N LEU A 267 24.00 14.93 18.96
CA LEU A 267 23.63 13.94 19.97
C LEU A 267 23.46 12.55 19.34
N ARG A 268 24.25 11.56 19.78
CA ARG A 268 24.21 10.17 19.29
C ARG A 268 23.55 9.23 20.30
N TRP A 269 22.35 9.58 20.75
CA TRP A 269 21.68 8.81 21.81
C TRP A 269 21.15 7.46 21.32
N ARG A 270 20.71 7.35 20.06
CA ARG A 270 20.21 6.10 19.46
C ARG A 270 21.23 4.95 19.45
N ASP A 271 22.52 5.26 19.50
CA ASP A 271 23.59 4.24 19.59
C ASP A 271 23.64 3.57 20.98
N ASN A 272 22.87 4.07 21.95
CA ASN A 272 22.84 3.60 23.35
C ASN A 272 21.50 2.94 23.72
N ILE A 273 20.66 2.61 22.73
CA ILE A 273 19.36 1.93 22.90
C ILE A 273 19.17 0.88 21.82
N TYR A 274 18.36 -0.14 22.11
CA TYR A 274 17.88 -1.11 21.13
C TYR A 274 16.45 -0.74 20.70
N VAL A 275 16.31 -0.17 19.50
CA VAL A 275 14.98 0.11 18.96
C VAL A 275 14.38 -1.18 18.42
N THR A 276 13.26 -1.65 18.98
CA THR A 276 12.56 -2.84 18.47
C THR A 276 12.32 -2.75 16.97
N PRO A 277 12.70 -3.78 16.19
CA PRO A 277 12.49 -3.74 14.75
C PRO A 277 11.00 -3.88 14.43
N THR A 278 10.33 -2.78 14.05
CA THR A 278 9.12 -2.88 13.24
C THR A 278 9.56 -3.09 11.79
N LEU A 279 9.51 -4.33 11.33
CA LEU A 279 9.67 -4.75 9.93
C LEU A 279 10.95 -4.28 9.18
N ARG A 280 12.02 -3.93 9.89
CA ARG A 280 13.24 -3.41 9.27
C ARG A 280 13.97 -4.49 8.44
N HIS A 281 14.07 -5.71 8.95
CA HIS A 281 14.87 -6.78 8.33
C HIS A 281 14.35 -7.27 6.97
N ILE A 282 13.02 -7.40 6.81
CA ILE A 282 12.44 -7.96 5.59
C ILE A 282 12.37 -6.90 4.49
N VAL A 283 12.07 -5.64 4.82
CA VAL A 283 12.14 -4.52 3.85
C VAL A 283 13.57 -4.28 3.41
N ILE A 284 14.55 -4.38 4.32
CA ILE A 284 15.97 -4.31 3.99
C ILE A 284 16.35 -5.42 3.02
N ASN A 285 15.97 -6.67 3.29
CA ASN A 285 16.37 -7.80 2.44
C ASN A 285 15.66 -7.81 1.08
N SER A 286 14.39 -7.38 1.03
CA SER A 286 13.67 -7.15 -0.21
C SER A 286 14.21 -5.95 -0.99
N ALA A 287 14.58 -4.85 -0.31
CA ALA A 287 15.20 -3.68 -0.94
C ALA A 287 16.61 -3.99 -1.44
N ILE A 288 17.43 -4.74 -0.71
CA ILE A 288 18.74 -5.24 -1.17
C ILE A 288 18.54 -6.13 -2.40
N LYS A 289 17.56 -7.05 -2.40
CA LYS A 289 17.25 -7.89 -3.57
C LYS A 289 16.79 -7.06 -4.77
N ALA A 290 15.92 -6.07 -4.57
CA ALA A 290 15.43 -5.19 -5.63
C ALA A 290 16.55 -4.28 -6.19
N LEU A 291 17.40 -3.72 -5.32
CA LEU A 291 18.56 -2.91 -5.70
C LEU A 291 19.60 -3.74 -6.47
N LYS A 292 19.74 -5.04 -6.18
CA LYS A 292 20.59 -5.97 -6.94
C LYS A 292 20.08 -6.28 -8.36
N LEU A 293 18.81 -6.00 -8.66
CA LEU A 293 18.21 -6.16 -10.00
C LEU A 293 18.43 -4.94 -10.90
N LEU A 294 18.87 -3.81 -10.33
CA LEU A 294 19.19 -2.58 -11.07
C LEU A 294 20.64 -2.61 -11.59
N PRO A 295 20.95 -1.93 -12.72
CA PRO A 295 22.28 -1.90 -13.29
C PRO A 295 23.30 -1.31 -12.32
N LYS A 296 24.40 -2.03 -12.05
CA LYS A 296 25.37 -1.70 -11.01
C LYS A 296 25.95 -0.29 -11.18
N ASN A 297 25.82 0.54 -10.16
CA ASN A 297 26.49 1.83 -10.05
C ASN A 297 27.00 2.07 -8.61
N PRO A 298 27.87 3.06 -8.37
CA PRO A 298 28.43 3.34 -7.05
C PRO A 298 27.37 3.62 -5.97
N TRP A 299 26.24 4.21 -6.36
CA TRP A 299 25.12 4.52 -5.47
C TRP A 299 24.38 3.26 -4.99
N ILE A 300 24.12 2.30 -5.87
CA ILE A 300 23.48 1.02 -5.55
C ILE A 300 24.36 0.22 -4.58
N ASN A 301 25.67 0.19 -4.81
CA ASN A 301 26.62 -0.51 -3.93
C ASN A 301 26.69 0.14 -2.54
N TRP A 302 26.70 1.48 -2.47
CA TRP A 302 26.64 2.21 -1.20
C TRP A 302 25.32 1.94 -0.47
N ALA A 303 24.19 1.98 -1.17
CA ALA A 303 22.86 1.73 -0.60
C ALA A 303 22.75 0.30 -0.04
N ILE A 304 23.24 -0.71 -0.77
CA ILE A 304 23.32 -2.10 -0.30
C ILE A 304 24.20 -2.21 0.95
N GLN A 305 25.35 -1.53 0.98
CA GLN A 305 26.25 -1.55 2.15
C GLN A 305 25.60 -0.91 3.39
N GLN A 306 24.86 0.18 3.23
CA GLN A 306 24.14 0.82 4.34
C GLN A 306 23.00 -0.06 4.87
N LEU A 307 22.31 -0.76 3.97
CA LEU A 307 21.24 -1.70 4.32
C LEU A 307 21.79 -2.92 5.07
N HIS A 308 22.96 -3.43 4.67
CA HIS A 308 23.64 -4.55 5.35
C HIS A 308 24.20 -4.17 6.73
N ASN A 309 24.74 -2.95 6.88
CA ASN A 309 25.15 -2.41 8.18
C ASN A 309 23.98 -2.24 9.16
N LEU A 310 22.76 -2.04 8.64
CA LEU A 310 21.53 -2.01 9.44
C LEU A 310 21.10 -3.43 9.87
N GLU A 311 21.30 -4.43 9.02
CA GLU A 311 20.97 -5.85 9.26
C GLU A 311 21.77 -6.41 10.45
N LEU A 312 23.08 -6.17 10.46
CA LEU A 312 24.02 -6.58 11.52
C LEU A 312 23.70 -5.99 12.91
N ARG A 313 22.96 -4.87 12.97
CA ARG A 313 22.54 -4.23 14.23
C ARG A 313 21.24 -4.81 14.79
N ILE A 314 20.49 -5.58 14.00
CA ILE A 314 19.15 -6.09 14.36
C ILE A 314 19.23 -7.49 14.96
N GLU A 315 20.15 -8.35 14.50
CA GLU A 315 20.14 -9.79 14.78
C GLU A 315 20.52 -10.20 16.20
N ASN A 316 21.10 -9.33 17.02
CA ASN A 316 21.31 -9.57 18.45
C ASN A 316 21.29 -8.22 19.20
N ASN A 317 20.79 -8.16 20.44
CA ASN A 317 21.04 -7.03 21.34
C ASN A 317 22.40 -7.25 22.00
N PRO A 318 23.53 -6.94 21.33
CA PRO A 318 24.83 -7.52 21.66
C PRO A 318 25.38 -6.95 22.96
N ASN A 319 24.82 -5.83 23.42
CA ASN A 319 25.28 -5.01 24.53
C ASN A 319 24.20 -4.82 25.62
N ASN A 320 23.14 -5.65 25.62
CA ASN A 320 22.02 -5.54 26.56
C ASN A 320 21.44 -4.11 26.66
N LEU A 321 21.32 -3.42 25.53
CA LEU A 321 20.84 -2.03 25.46
C LEU A 321 19.35 -1.94 25.84
N PRO A 322 18.89 -0.79 26.38
CA PRO A 322 17.48 -0.54 26.70
C PRO A 322 16.59 -0.70 25.47
N LYS A 323 15.54 -1.50 25.58
CA LYS A 323 14.61 -1.80 24.49
C LYS A 323 13.50 -0.74 24.44
N ILE A 324 13.34 -0.04 23.31
CA ILE A 324 12.26 0.93 23.11
C ILE A 324 11.57 0.77 21.74
N SER A 325 10.30 1.17 21.61
CA SER A 325 9.59 1.22 20.34
C SER A 325 10.13 2.29 19.41
N ALA A 326 9.97 2.06 18.10
CA ALA A 326 10.33 3.06 17.10
C ALA A 326 9.51 4.36 17.26
N GLY A 327 8.24 4.24 17.66
CA GLY A 327 7.36 5.38 17.89
C GLY A 327 7.85 6.28 19.02
N LEU A 328 8.23 5.70 20.16
CA LEU A 328 8.81 6.47 21.27
C LEU A 328 10.16 7.09 20.88
N ALA A 329 11.02 6.34 20.18
CA ALA A 329 12.31 6.85 19.71
C ALA A 329 12.16 8.05 18.75
N ASP A 330 11.20 7.98 17.84
CA ASP A 330 10.91 9.06 16.89
C ASP A 330 10.32 10.28 17.60
N LEU A 331 9.43 10.10 18.57
CA LEU A 331 8.90 11.20 19.38
C LEU A 331 10.01 11.93 20.13
N ILE A 332 10.96 11.19 20.74
CA ILE A 332 12.08 11.80 21.46
C ILE A 332 13.00 12.57 20.52
N ASP A 333 13.27 12.05 19.31
CA ASP A 333 14.03 12.78 18.29
C ASP A 333 13.35 14.09 17.88
N ASP A 334 12.03 14.07 17.72
CA ASP A 334 11.26 15.26 17.40
C ASP A 334 11.28 16.27 18.55
N LEU A 335 11.24 15.82 19.81
CA LEU A 335 11.40 16.70 20.97
C LEU A 335 12.77 17.40 20.99
N ILE A 336 13.85 16.68 20.63
CA ILE A 336 15.22 17.22 20.66
C ILE A 336 15.71 17.78 19.31
N ALA A 337 14.79 18.02 18.36
CA ALA A 337 15.16 18.56 17.06
C ALA A 337 15.91 19.90 17.22
N VAL A 338 16.94 20.14 16.38
CA VAL A 338 17.78 21.34 16.52
C VAL A 338 16.96 22.62 16.31
N SER A 339 16.12 22.63 15.28
CA SER A 339 15.19 23.71 15.01
C SER A 339 13.92 23.56 15.84
N SER A 340 13.49 24.65 16.50
CA SER A 340 12.24 24.68 17.26
C SER A 340 10.99 24.45 16.38
N LYS A 341 11.06 24.72 15.07
CA LYS A 341 9.96 24.50 14.12
C LYS A 341 9.68 23.01 13.84
N ASP A 342 10.70 22.17 14.02
CA ASP A 342 10.58 20.72 13.76
C ASP A 342 10.09 19.95 14.99
N ARG A 343 10.00 20.61 16.15
CA ARG A 343 9.48 20.06 17.41
C ARG A 343 7.95 20.12 17.44
N PRO A 344 7.28 19.33 18.32
CA PRO A 344 5.84 19.45 18.55
C PRO A 344 5.45 20.89 18.87
N GLN A 345 4.35 21.38 18.30
CA GLN A 345 3.98 22.79 18.39
C GLN A 345 3.29 23.15 19.71
N ASN A 346 2.72 22.16 20.40
CA ASN A 346 2.12 22.30 21.72
C ASN A 346 2.14 20.95 22.46
N ALA A 347 1.83 20.99 23.76
CA ALA A 347 1.83 19.80 24.59
C ALA A 347 0.74 18.79 24.20
N GLN A 348 -0.39 19.24 23.65
CA GLN A 348 -1.45 18.36 23.15
C GLN A 348 -0.98 17.48 21.99
N GLU A 349 -0.10 17.98 21.12
CA GLU A 349 0.52 17.18 20.06
C GLU A 349 1.39 16.07 20.64
N ILE A 350 2.11 16.32 21.74
CA ILE A 350 2.92 15.32 22.44
C ILE A 350 2.00 14.24 23.04
N LEU A 351 0.94 14.64 23.75
CA LEU A 351 -0.02 13.72 24.37
C LEU A 351 -0.75 12.86 23.32
N HIS A 352 -1.15 13.45 22.19
CA HIS A 352 -1.76 12.71 21.09
C HIS A 352 -0.79 11.67 20.48
N ARG A 353 0.47 12.05 20.26
CA ARG A 353 1.49 11.12 19.75
C ARG A 353 1.80 10.01 20.75
N LEU A 354 1.76 10.29 22.05
CA LEU A 354 1.87 9.26 23.09
C LEU A 354 0.70 8.27 23.06
N GLU A 355 -0.54 8.76 22.89
CA GLU A 355 -1.70 7.89 22.70
C GLU A 355 -1.54 6.99 21.46
N GLU A 356 -0.96 7.50 20.37
CA GLU A 356 -0.69 6.70 19.16
C GLU A 356 0.38 5.61 19.39
N VAL A 357 1.35 5.86 20.26
CA VAL A 357 2.35 4.86 20.68
C VAL A 357 1.71 3.79 21.58
N GLN A 358 0.79 4.18 22.46
CA GLN A 358 0.12 3.26 23.41
C GLN A 358 -1.05 2.47 22.80
N PHE A 359 -1.85 3.05 21.90
CA PHE A 359 -3.12 2.47 21.40
C PHE A 359 -3.21 2.37 19.87
N PRO A 360 -2.72 1.28 19.25
CA PRO A 360 -2.67 1.12 17.79
C PRO A 360 -4.05 0.93 17.09
N TYR A 361 -5.17 0.88 17.83
CA TYR A 361 -6.51 0.66 17.27
C TYR A 361 -7.08 1.86 16.49
N ARG A 362 -6.84 3.12 16.91
CA ARG A 362 -7.28 4.31 16.15
C ARG A 362 -6.61 4.44 14.76
N ARG A 363 -5.43 3.83 14.59
CA ARG A 363 -4.76 3.64 13.30
C ARG A 363 -5.59 2.81 12.30
N ARG A 364 -6.47 1.91 12.79
CA ARG A 364 -7.30 1.00 11.95
C ARG A 364 -8.45 1.72 11.22
N LEU A 365 -9.01 2.78 11.79
CA LEU A 365 -10.09 3.57 11.16
C LEU A 365 -9.58 4.44 10.00
N ARG A 366 -8.43 5.10 10.17
CA ARG A 366 -7.77 5.86 9.09
C ARG A 366 -7.31 4.96 7.93
N THR A 367 -6.95 3.71 8.23
CA THR A 367 -6.55 2.75 7.20
C THR A 367 -7.70 2.19 6.38
N GLY A 368 -8.92 2.13 6.91
CA GLY A 368 -10.12 1.81 6.12
C GLY A 368 -10.41 2.86 5.04
N ALA A 369 -10.39 4.15 5.40
CA ALA A 369 -10.53 5.25 4.44
C ALA A 369 -9.39 5.25 3.39
N LEU A 370 -8.16 4.97 3.83
CA LEU A 370 -7.01 4.83 2.94
C LEU A 370 -7.21 3.69 1.92
N VAL A 371 -7.72 2.53 2.33
CA VAL A 371 -7.99 1.40 1.43
C VAL A 371 -8.97 1.81 0.33
N LEU A 372 -10.08 2.46 0.68
CA LEU A 372 -11.07 2.91 -0.30
C LEU A 372 -10.47 3.93 -1.28
N LEU A 373 -9.79 4.98 -0.79
CA LEU A 373 -9.17 6.00 -1.64
C LEU A 373 -8.10 5.42 -2.57
N THR A 374 -7.18 4.62 -2.03
CA THR A 374 -6.12 3.98 -2.83
C THR A 374 -6.70 3.02 -3.86
N SER A 375 -7.71 2.22 -3.50
CA SER A 375 -8.34 1.30 -4.45
C SER A 375 -9.03 2.01 -5.62
N MET A 376 -9.68 3.15 -5.35
CA MET A 376 -10.34 3.95 -6.38
C MET A 376 -9.32 4.53 -7.36
N VAL A 377 -8.26 5.16 -6.85
CA VAL A 377 -7.17 5.73 -7.67
C VAL A 377 -6.50 4.66 -8.52
N ILE A 378 -6.16 3.51 -7.92
CA ILE A 378 -5.49 2.41 -8.63
C ILE A 378 -6.40 1.81 -9.71
N THR A 379 -7.71 1.73 -9.46
CA THR A 379 -8.66 1.26 -10.47
C THR A 379 -8.72 2.19 -11.67
N PHE A 380 -8.83 3.51 -11.46
CA PHE A 380 -8.82 4.48 -12.56
C PHE A 380 -7.51 4.46 -13.34
N LEU A 381 -6.37 4.31 -12.65
CA LEU A 381 -5.08 4.16 -13.31
C LEU A 381 -5.00 2.88 -14.16
N ALA A 382 -5.45 1.74 -13.61
CA ALA A 382 -5.47 0.46 -14.32
C ALA A 382 -6.37 0.53 -15.57
N ILE A 383 -7.53 1.19 -15.48
CA ILE A 383 -8.40 1.44 -16.63
C ILE A 383 -7.71 2.34 -17.63
N GLY A 384 -7.07 3.44 -17.20
CA GLY A 384 -6.33 4.34 -18.09
C GLY A 384 -5.22 3.63 -18.87
N ILE A 385 -4.42 2.78 -18.20
CA ILE A 385 -3.38 1.96 -18.84
C ILE A 385 -4.00 0.96 -19.82
N ARG A 386 -5.15 0.38 -19.48
CA ARG A 386 -5.89 -0.51 -20.37
C ARG A 386 -6.42 0.23 -21.61
N GLN A 387 -6.90 1.47 -21.46
CA GLN A 387 -7.43 2.31 -22.56
C GLN A 387 -6.36 2.77 -23.57
N VAL A 388 -5.08 2.65 -23.24
CA VAL A 388 -3.99 2.91 -24.20
C VAL A 388 -3.44 1.63 -24.84
N GLY A 389 -4.04 0.47 -24.55
CA GLY A 389 -3.65 -0.82 -25.12
C GLY A 389 -2.41 -1.47 -24.50
N LEU A 390 -1.78 -0.87 -23.48
CA LEU A 390 -0.55 -1.39 -22.85
C LEU A 390 -0.73 -2.78 -22.23
N LEU A 391 -1.94 -3.10 -21.76
CA LEU A 391 -2.24 -4.41 -21.15
C LEU A 391 -2.71 -5.47 -22.16
N GLN A 392 -2.99 -5.09 -23.41
CA GLN A 392 -3.65 -5.95 -24.39
C GLN A 392 -2.88 -7.26 -24.63
N ALA A 393 -1.56 -7.20 -24.82
CA ALA A 393 -0.74 -8.39 -25.06
C ALA A 393 -0.78 -9.37 -23.87
N TRP A 394 -0.80 -8.86 -22.64
CA TRP A 394 -0.83 -9.68 -21.44
C TRP A 394 -2.21 -10.30 -21.21
N GLU A 395 -3.27 -9.54 -21.48
CA GLU A 395 -4.65 -10.04 -21.41
C GLU A 395 -4.94 -11.13 -22.45
N LEU A 396 -4.46 -10.98 -23.69
CA LEU A 396 -4.57 -11.99 -24.75
C LEU A 396 -3.80 -13.27 -24.39
N LYS A 397 -2.59 -13.13 -23.83
CA LYS A 397 -1.81 -14.29 -23.38
C LYS A 397 -2.50 -15.02 -22.22
N ALA A 398 -3.04 -14.28 -21.26
CA ALA A 398 -3.80 -14.86 -20.16
C ALA A 398 -5.06 -15.59 -20.65
N TYR A 399 -5.76 -15.02 -21.66
CA TYR A 399 -6.89 -15.69 -22.31
C TYR A 399 -6.49 -17.02 -22.94
N ASP A 400 -5.37 -17.07 -23.68
CA ASP A 400 -4.90 -18.32 -24.29
C ASP A 400 -4.57 -19.38 -23.24
N THR A 401 -3.90 -18.98 -22.14
CA THR A 401 -3.63 -19.89 -21.03
C THR A 401 -4.92 -20.44 -20.42
N LEU A 402 -5.93 -19.60 -20.20
CA LEU A 402 -7.23 -20.04 -19.70
C LEU A 402 -7.94 -20.99 -20.67
N MET A 403 -7.83 -20.75 -21.99
CA MET A 403 -8.36 -21.65 -23.01
C MET A 403 -7.66 -23.01 -22.99
N GLN A 404 -6.34 -23.06 -22.82
CA GLN A 404 -5.56 -24.31 -22.73
C GLN A 404 -5.88 -25.15 -21.50
N MET A 405 -6.32 -24.53 -20.40
CA MET A 405 -6.68 -25.23 -19.15
C MET A 405 -8.07 -25.87 -19.21
N ARG A 406 -8.85 -25.65 -20.27
CA ARG A 406 -10.21 -26.18 -20.37
C ARG A 406 -10.20 -27.71 -20.43
N PRO A 407 -11.21 -28.37 -19.83
CA PRO A 407 -11.33 -29.82 -19.91
C PRO A 407 -11.55 -30.27 -21.35
N ALA A 408 -11.07 -31.48 -21.68
CA ALA A 408 -11.18 -32.02 -23.02
C ALA A 408 -12.64 -32.17 -23.45
N GLU A 409 -12.96 -31.67 -24.65
CA GLU A 409 -14.26 -31.81 -25.31
C GLU A 409 -14.19 -32.98 -26.33
N GLN A 410 -15.33 -33.64 -26.57
CA GLN A 410 -15.44 -34.65 -27.62
C GLN A 410 -15.40 -34.00 -29.01
N PRO A 411 -14.86 -34.66 -30.06
CA PRO A 411 -14.96 -34.20 -31.45
C PRO A 411 -16.43 -33.97 -31.87
N ASP A 412 -16.67 -33.06 -32.81
CA ASP A 412 -18.02 -32.80 -33.33
C ASP A 412 -18.44 -33.95 -34.27
N PRO A 413 -19.45 -34.75 -33.91
CA PRO A 413 -19.83 -35.91 -34.72
C PRO A 413 -20.53 -35.48 -36.01
N ARG A 414 -20.97 -34.23 -36.18
CA ARG A 414 -21.71 -33.79 -37.38
C ARG A 414 -20.79 -33.46 -38.54
N ILE A 415 -19.48 -33.41 -38.31
CA ILE A 415 -18.48 -32.99 -39.29
C ILE A 415 -17.59 -34.19 -39.65
N LEU A 416 -17.29 -34.33 -40.93
CA LEU A 416 -16.22 -35.15 -41.48
C LEU A 416 -15.21 -34.20 -42.14
N LEU A 417 -13.94 -34.32 -41.76
CA LEU A 417 -12.85 -33.57 -42.38
C LEU A 417 -12.11 -34.46 -43.37
N VAL A 418 -12.01 -34.02 -44.62
CA VAL A 418 -11.27 -34.65 -45.70
C VAL A 418 -9.98 -33.87 -45.91
N GLU A 419 -8.86 -34.51 -45.58
CA GLU A 419 -7.55 -33.88 -45.55
C GLU A 419 -6.77 -34.11 -46.85
N ILE A 420 -6.27 -33.02 -47.42
CA ILE A 420 -5.33 -33.02 -48.55
C ILE A 420 -3.94 -32.66 -48.00
N ASN A 421 -3.20 -33.69 -47.60
CA ASN A 421 -1.84 -33.57 -47.07
C ASN A 421 -0.77 -33.39 -48.18
N GLU A 422 0.48 -33.21 -47.75
CA GLU A 422 1.65 -33.04 -48.63
C GLU A 422 1.86 -34.20 -49.62
N SER A 423 1.57 -35.45 -49.22
CA SER A 423 1.74 -36.60 -50.12
C SER A 423 0.81 -36.54 -51.34
N HIS A 424 -0.40 -35.99 -51.20
CA HIS A 424 -1.31 -35.82 -52.33
C HIS A 424 -0.83 -34.72 -53.28
N LEU A 425 -0.25 -33.63 -52.76
CA LEU A 425 0.33 -32.58 -53.59
C LEU A 425 1.54 -33.09 -54.38
N ASN A 426 2.37 -33.94 -53.76
CA ASN A 426 3.50 -34.58 -54.44
C ASN A 426 3.04 -35.62 -55.48
N GLN A 427 1.94 -36.33 -55.21
CA GLN A 427 1.42 -37.37 -56.10
C GLN A 427 0.67 -36.82 -57.31
N TYR A 428 -0.22 -35.84 -57.11
CA TYR A 428 -1.11 -35.35 -58.16
C TYR A 428 -0.71 -33.96 -58.70
N GLY A 429 0.28 -33.31 -58.08
CA GLY A 429 0.72 -31.95 -58.41
C GLY A 429 0.04 -30.87 -57.56
N ASN A 430 0.63 -29.68 -57.57
CA ASN A 430 0.09 -28.48 -56.92
C ASN A 430 -0.06 -27.36 -57.97
N PRO A 431 -1.28 -27.04 -58.44
CA PRO A 431 -2.59 -27.49 -57.94
C PRO A 431 -2.99 -28.90 -58.44
N ILE A 432 -3.71 -29.65 -57.60
CA ILE A 432 -4.29 -30.96 -57.96
C ILE A 432 -5.32 -30.80 -59.11
N PRO A 433 -5.33 -31.66 -60.15
CA PRO A 433 -6.29 -31.61 -61.25
C PRO A 433 -7.76 -31.75 -60.82
N ASP A 434 -8.67 -31.09 -61.56
CA ASP A 434 -10.10 -31.06 -61.26
C ASP A 434 -10.78 -32.43 -61.36
N GLY A 435 -10.27 -33.32 -62.23
CA GLY A 435 -10.79 -34.68 -62.36
C GLY A 435 -10.66 -35.51 -61.07
N ILE A 436 -9.65 -35.25 -60.24
CA ILE A 436 -9.49 -35.93 -58.94
C ILE A 436 -10.57 -35.48 -57.96
N PHE A 437 -10.90 -34.20 -57.93
CA PHE A 437 -11.99 -33.68 -57.10
C PHE A 437 -13.35 -34.17 -57.58
N ALA A 438 -13.57 -34.23 -58.89
CA ALA A 438 -14.79 -34.80 -59.45
C ALA A 438 -14.97 -36.27 -59.02
N GLN A 439 -13.94 -37.11 -59.15
CA GLN A 439 -13.99 -38.52 -58.70
C GLN A 439 -14.26 -38.66 -57.20
N MET A 440 -13.64 -37.82 -56.38
CA MET A 440 -13.89 -37.80 -54.94
C MET A 440 -15.34 -37.38 -54.63
N LEU A 441 -15.86 -36.36 -55.30
CA LEU A 441 -17.25 -35.91 -55.14
C LEU A 441 -18.25 -36.98 -55.58
N ASP A 442 -18.02 -37.63 -56.73
CA ASP A 442 -18.83 -38.76 -57.22
C ASP A 442 -18.97 -39.87 -56.16
N LYS A 443 -17.89 -40.16 -55.42
CA LYS A 443 -17.89 -41.14 -54.34
C LYS A 443 -18.59 -40.64 -53.09
N LEU A 444 -18.34 -39.39 -52.69
CA LEU A 444 -18.97 -38.81 -51.51
C LEU A 444 -20.49 -38.69 -51.67
N GLU A 445 -20.95 -38.25 -52.85
CA GLU A 445 -22.38 -38.06 -53.16
C GLU A 445 -23.18 -39.37 -53.05
N GLN A 446 -22.59 -40.53 -53.36
CA GLN A 446 -23.21 -41.85 -53.19
C GLN A 446 -23.62 -42.12 -51.73
N TYR A 447 -22.91 -41.54 -50.77
CA TYR A 447 -23.18 -41.69 -49.35
C TYR A 447 -24.12 -40.64 -48.77
N GLN A 448 -24.70 -39.77 -49.60
CA GLN A 448 -25.71 -38.78 -49.21
C GLN A 448 -25.26 -37.83 -48.08
N PRO A 449 -24.18 -37.03 -48.29
CA PRO A 449 -23.80 -35.99 -47.35
C PRO A 449 -24.86 -34.90 -47.30
N ARG A 450 -24.96 -34.21 -46.16
CA ARG A 450 -25.94 -33.12 -46.01
C ARG A 450 -25.49 -31.85 -46.71
N ILE A 451 -24.23 -31.51 -46.53
CA ILE A 451 -23.55 -30.34 -47.11
C ILE A 451 -22.09 -30.72 -47.34
N ILE A 452 -21.53 -30.30 -48.48
CA ILE A 452 -20.11 -30.44 -48.81
C ILE A 452 -19.52 -29.03 -48.92
N GLY A 453 -18.51 -28.72 -48.11
CA GLY A 453 -17.71 -27.52 -48.24
C GLY A 453 -16.37 -27.84 -48.88
N LEU A 454 -16.09 -27.25 -50.04
CA LEU A 454 -14.80 -27.38 -50.73
C LEU A 454 -13.94 -26.13 -50.50
N ASP A 455 -13.03 -26.24 -49.53
CA ASP A 455 -12.06 -25.20 -49.14
C ASP A 455 -10.81 -25.23 -50.02
N ILE A 456 -11.04 -25.14 -51.34
CA ILE A 456 -9.99 -25.19 -52.36
C ILE A 456 -10.36 -24.16 -53.43
N TYR A 457 -9.46 -23.20 -53.69
CA TYR A 457 -9.69 -22.19 -54.71
C TYR A 457 -9.69 -22.79 -56.13
N ARG A 458 -10.75 -22.46 -56.89
CA ARG A 458 -10.97 -22.93 -58.26
C ARG A 458 -11.48 -21.79 -59.16
N ASP A 459 -10.68 -20.73 -59.25
CA ASP A 459 -10.95 -19.55 -60.09
C ASP A 459 -10.79 -19.84 -61.60
N ARG A 460 -9.89 -20.77 -61.94
CA ARG A 460 -9.59 -21.22 -63.31
C ARG A 460 -9.64 -22.75 -63.42
N PRO A 461 -10.12 -23.30 -64.55
CA PRO A 461 -10.10 -24.73 -64.84
C PRO A 461 -8.70 -25.35 -64.66
N LYS A 462 -8.61 -26.52 -64.04
CA LYS A 462 -7.37 -27.30 -63.86
C LYS A 462 -7.53 -28.66 -64.52
N GLU A 463 -7.11 -28.76 -65.78
CA GLU A 463 -7.18 -30.01 -66.54
C GLU A 463 -6.23 -31.10 -66.01
N PRO A 464 -6.54 -32.40 -66.22
CA PRO A 464 -7.77 -32.91 -66.86
C PRO A 464 -8.98 -32.93 -65.91
N GLY A 465 -10.18 -32.80 -66.48
CA GLY A 465 -11.45 -33.11 -65.80
C GLY A 465 -12.24 -31.89 -65.31
N SER A 466 -11.91 -30.68 -65.76
CA SER A 466 -12.59 -29.46 -65.31
C SER A 466 -14.09 -29.45 -65.65
N ALA A 467 -14.49 -30.06 -66.76
CA ALA A 467 -15.90 -30.18 -67.14
C ALA A 467 -16.71 -31.06 -66.18
N ALA A 468 -16.10 -32.12 -65.61
CA ALA A 468 -16.74 -32.98 -64.63
C ALA A 468 -16.96 -32.22 -63.31
N LEU A 469 -15.92 -31.55 -62.80
CA LEU A 469 -16.04 -30.74 -61.58
C LEU A 469 -17.03 -29.58 -61.75
N ALA A 470 -17.00 -28.89 -62.91
CA ALA A 470 -17.96 -27.85 -63.24
C ALA A 470 -19.41 -28.37 -63.24
N SER A 471 -19.62 -29.64 -63.63
CA SER A 471 -20.94 -30.26 -63.58
C SER A 471 -21.44 -30.48 -62.15
N HIS A 472 -20.57 -30.87 -61.20
CA HIS A 472 -20.94 -30.93 -59.77
C HIS A 472 -21.34 -29.55 -59.24
N PHE A 473 -20.58 -28.51 -59.58
CA PHE A 473 -20.92 -27.14 -59.17
C PHE A 473 -22.30 -26.69 -59.68
N GLN A 474 -22.74 -27.15 -60.86
CA GLN A 474 -24.06 -26.84 -61.41
C GLN A 474 -25.17 -27.71 -60.82
N ARG A 475 -24.95 -29.02 -60.69
CA ARG A 475 -25.99 -30.01 -60.39
C ARG A 475 -26.19 -30.25 -58.89
N ASP A 476 -25.11 -30.23 -58.10
CA ASP A 476 -25.20 -30.50 -56.66
C ASP A 476 -25.54 -29.22 -55.89
N ASN A 477 -26.70 -29.22 -55.24
CA ASN A 477 -27.16 -28.12 -54.41
C ASN A 477 -26.55 -28.14 -53.00
N HIS A 478 -25.81 -29.19 -52.63
CA HIS A 478 -25.16 -29.33 -51.33
C HIS A 478 -23.70 -28.86 -51.32
N LEU A 479 -23.10 -28.63 -52.50
CA LEU A 479 -21.72 -28.18 -52.65
C LEU A 479 -21.60 -26.66 -52.51
N ILE A 480 -20.76 -26.23 -51.56
CA ILE A 480 -20.40 -24.84 -51.28
C ILE A 480 -18.94 -24.62 -51.65
N ALA A 481 -18.68 -23.59 -52.46
CA ALA A 481 -17.35 -23.22 -52.93
C ALA A 481 -16.81 -21.96 -52.21
N VAL A 482 -15.49 -21.78 -52.28
CA VAL A 482 -14.80 -20.65 -51.66
C VAL A 482 -14.48 -19.52 -52.65
N CYS A 483 -14.36 -18.31 -52.10
CA CYS A 483 -13.69 -17.17 -52.74
C CYS A 483 -12.91 -16.37 -51.68
N SER A 484 -12.10 -15.40 -52.11
CA SER A 484 -11.42 -14.47 -51.20
C SER A 484 -11.68 -13.04 -51.64
N VAL A 485 -11.98 -12.16 -50.68
CA VAL A 485 -12.24 -10.75 -50.98
C VAL A 485 -10.97 -9.97 -51.30
N GLN A 486 -11.14 -8.89 -52.05
CA GLN A 486 -10.06 -7.95 -52.34
C GLN A 486 -9.92 -6.99 -51.15
N GLU A 487 -8.69 -6.65 -50.78
CA GLU A 487 -8.43 -5.62 -49.79
C GLU A 487 -8.05 -4.30 -50.47
N ALA A 488 -8.78 -3.23 -50.15
CA ALA A 488 -8.57 -1.91 -50.74
C ALA A 488 -7.16 -1.40 -50.41
N ASN A 489 -6.44 -0.93 -51.44
CA ASN A 489 -5.06 -0.41 -51.33
C ASN A 489 -4.00 -1.45 -50.91
N ASN A 490 -4.31 -2.76 -50.98
CA ASN A 490 -3.32 -3.82 -50.79
C ASN A 490 -3.10 -4.61 -52.09
N PRO A 491 -2.06 -4.29 -52.89
CA PRO A 491 -1.77 -4.99 -54.14
C PRO A 491 -1.41 -6.47 -53.92
N ASN A 492 -1.01 -6.87 -52.70
CA ASN A 492 -0.71 -8.25 -52.35
C ASN A 492 -1.97 -9.08 -52.02
N LYS A 493 -3.17 -8.47 -52.01
CA LYS A 493 -4.45 -9.15 -51.78
C LYS A 493 -5.51 -8.75 -52.81
N PRO A 494 -5.36 -9.20 -54.08
CA PRO A 494 -6.30 -8.88 -55.17
C PRO A 494 -7.66 -9.60 -55.02
N GLY A 495 -7.80 -10.53 -54.08
CA GLY A 495 -8.94 -11.43 -53.96
C GLY A 495 -8.91 -12.56 -54.99
N ILE A 496 -9.67 -13.63 -54.73
CA ILE A 496 -9.75 -14.82 -55.57
C ILE A 496 -11.22 -15.03 -55.95
N LYS A 497 -11.49 -15.24 -57.24
CA LYS A 497 -12.85 -15.46 -57.76
C LYS A 497 -13.33 -16.87 -57.47
N SER A 498 -14.63 -17.03 -57.20
CA SER A 498 -15.27 -18.34 -57.16
C SER A 498 -15.39 -18.98 -58.56
N PRO A 499 -15.62 -20.30 -58.65
CA PRO A 499 -15.97 -20.95 -59.91
C PRO A 499 -17.24 -20.32 -60.51
N ARG A 500 -17.23 -20.02 -61.81
CA ARG A 500 -18.33 -19.30 -62.50
C ARG A 500 -19.67 -20.02 -62.46
N GLN A 501 -19.65 -21.33 -62.24
CA GLN A 501 -20.79 -22.23 -62.27
C GLN A 501 -21.57 -22.28 -60.95
N VAL A 502 -21.04 -21.70 -59.86
CA VAL A 502 -21.66 -21.73 -58.54
C VAL A 502 -22.47 -20.45 -58.31
N PRO A 503 -23.75 -20.54 -57.88
CA PRO A 503 -24.54 -19.37 -57.53
C PRO A 503 -24.04 -18.69 -56.25
N ASN A 504 -24.25 -17.37 -56.11
CA ASN A 504 -23.75 -16.57 -54.98
C ASN A 504 -24.18 -17.08 -53.59
N ASN A 505 -25.35 -17.72 -53.49
CA ASN A 505 -25.83 -18.29 -52.22
C ASN A 505 -25.11 -19.59 -51.80
N ARG A 506 -24.28 -20.17 -52.67
CA ARG A 506 -23.43 -21.35 -52.42
C ARG A 506 -21.94 -20.99 -52.46
N ILE A 507 -21.63 -19.72 -52.27
CA ILE A 507 -20.26 -19.20 -52.20
C ILE A 507 -20.05 -18.52 -50.85
N GLY A 508 -18.93 -18.80 -50.20
CA GLY A 508 -18.53 -18.10 -48.98
C GLY A 508 -17.06 -17.68 -49.00
N PHE A 509 -16.75 -16.56 -48.38
CA PHE A 509 -15.36 -16.08 -48.30
C PHE A 509 -14.56 -16.80 -47.21
N THR A 510 -13.29 -17.04 -47.42
CA THR A 510 -12.37 -17.70 -46.46
C THR A 510 -11.61 -16.72 -45.57
N ASP A 511 -11.67 -15.42 -45.87
CA ASP A 511 -10.95 -14.36 -45.18
C ASP A 511 -11.09 -14.40 -43.64
N VAL A 512 -9.95 -14.23 -42.97
CA VAL A 512 -9.82 -14.24 -41.52
C VAL A 512 -9.28 -12.92 -40.99
N VAL A 513 -9.53 -12.65 -39.71
CA VAL A 513 -9.01 -11.46 -39.02
C VAL A 513 -8.11 -11.94 -37.88
N VAL A 514 -6.81 -11.75 -38.06
CA VAL A 514 -5.78 -12.20 -37.10
C VAL A 514 -5.46 -11.07 -36.12
N ASP A 515 -5.20 -11.42 -34.86
CA ASP A 515 -4.77 -10.45 -33.84
C ASP A 515 -3.32 -9.97 -34.08
N PRO A 516 -2.89 -8.85 -33.46
CA PRO A 516 -1.53 -8.31 -33.66
C PRO A 516 -0.39 -9.25 -33.30
N ASP A 517 -0.65 -10.30 -32.53
CA ASP A 517 0.30 -11.36 -32.16
C ASP A 517 0.19 -12.61 -33.06
N GLU A 518 -0.42 -12.47 -34.23
CA GLU A 518 -0.62 -13.51 -35.25
C GLU A 518 -1.51 -14.69 -34.84
N VAL A 519 -2.19 -14.61 -33.70
CA VAL A 519 -3.10 -15.66 -33.22
C VAL A 519 -4.53 -15.35 -33.67
N LEU A 520 -5.19 -16.33 -34.25
CA LEU A 520 -6.56 -16.22 -34.71
C LEU A 520 -7.55 -16.48 -33.55
N ARG A 521 -8.09 -15.42 -32.95
CA ARG A 521 -9.09 -15.51 -31.86
C ARG A 521 -10.49 -15.09 -32.27
N ARG A 522 -10.64 -14.50 -33.45
CA ARG A 522 -11.88 -13.89 -33.94
C ARG A 522 -12.49 -14.69 -35.09
N HIS A 523 -13.81 -14.75 -35.10
CA HIS A 523 -14.62 -15.37 -36.15
C HIS A 523 -15.38 -14.28 -36.89
N LEU A 524 -14.96 -14.03 -38.14
CA LEU A 524 -15.69 -13.20 -39.09
C LEU A 524 -16.87 -14.00 -39.68
N LEU A 525 -18.10 -13.64 -39.29
CA LEU A 525 -19.32 -14.35 -39.71
C LEU A 525 -19.78 -13.89 -41.09
N PHE A 526 -19.85 -12.58 -41.29
CA PHE A 526 -20.26 -11.95 -42.55
C PHE A 526 -19.65 -10.56 -42.66
N MET A 527 -19.56 -10.02 -43.87
CA MET A 527 -19.10 -8.66 -44.13
C MET A 527 -19.94 -8.03 -45.25
N PRO A 528 -20.08 -6.69 -45.29
CA PRO A 528 -20.70 -6.03 -46.42
C PRO A 528 -19.98 -6.36 -47.74
N LEU A 529 -20.71 -6.42 -48.85
CA LEU A 529 -20.12 -6.62 -50.17
C LEU A 529 -19.04 -5.56 -50.45
N VAL A 530 -17.84 -6.02 -50.80
CA VAL A 530 -16.71 -5.14 -51.12
C VAL A 530 -16.81 -4.71 -52.59
N PRO A 531 -16.89 -3.40 -52.89
CA PRO A 531 -16.93 -2.92 -54.27
C PRO A 531 -15.70 -3.40 -55.06
N ASN A 532 -15.92 -3.82 -56.31
CA ASN A 532 -14.90 -4.32 -57.24
C ASN A 532 -14.18 -5.62 -56.81
N SER A 533 -14.56 -6.23 -55.69
CA SER A 533 -13.98 -7.51 -55.28
C SER A 533 -14.47 -8.67 -56.17
N PRO A 534 -13.60 -9.64 -56.53
CA PRO A 534 -14.01 -10.82 -57.30
C PRO A 534 -14.92 -11.79 -56.52
N CYS A 535 -15.06 -11.62 -55.21
CA CYS A 535 -15.84 -12.47 -54.32
C CYS A 535 -17.18 -11.80 -54.00
N ALA A 536 -18.28 -12.33 -54.55
CA ALA A 536 -19.61 -11.73 -54.51
C ALA A 536 -20.50 -12.36 -53.43
N THR A 537 -20.03 -12.39 -52.18
CA THR A 537 -20.77 -12.98 -51.04
C THR A 537 -20.57 -12.16 -49.77
N GLU A 538 -21.63 -12.04 -48.98
CA GLU A 538 -21.58 -11.39 -47.67
C GLU A 538 -21.22 -12.37 -46.55
N PHE A 539 -21.32 -13.68 -46.77
CA PHE A 539 -21.14 -14.68 -45.73
C PHE A 539 -19.78 -15.36 -45.83
N SER A 540 -19.16 -15.61 -44.66
CA SER A 540 -17.97 -16.45 -44.64
C SER A 540 -18.30 -17.88 -45.03
N PHE A 541 -17.33 -18.61 -45.55
CA PHE A 541 -17.44 -20.02 -45.94
C PHE A 541 -18.04 -20.86 -44.81
N SER A 542 -17.51 -20.70 -43.59
CA SER A 542 -18.04 -21.37 -42.40
C SER A 542 -19.49 -21.00 -42.07
N SER A 543 -19.88 -19.73 -42.27
CA SER A 543 -21.25 -19.29 -42.03
C SER A 543 -22.22 -19.87 -43.05
N GLN A 544 -21.83 -19.90 -44.33
CA GLN A 544 -22.65 -20.52 -45.39
C GLN A 544 -22.92 -21.99 -45.08
N ILE A 545 -21.87 -22.76 -44.78
CA ILE A 545 -22.01 -24.19 -44.46
C ILE A 545 -22.94 -24.40 -43.27
N ALA A 546 -22.74 -23.64 -42.18
CA ALA A 546 -23.56 -23.78 -40.99
C ALA A 546 -25.03 -23.40 -41.25
N LEU A 547 -25.28 -22.32 -41.97
CA LEU A 547 -26.63 -21.86 -42.31
C LEU A 547 -27.36 -22.83 -43.23
N HIS A 548 -26.71 -23.36 -44.26
CA HIS A 548 -27.29 -24.36 -45.15
C HIS A 548 -27.59 -25.66 -44.42
N TYR A 549 -26.67 -26.15 -43.56
CA TYR A 549 -26.92 -27.34 -42.75
C TYR A 549 -28.12 -27.16 -41.80
N LEU A 550 -28.19 -26.04 -41.09
CA LEU A 550 -29.28 -25.74 -40.17
C LEU A 550 -30.63 -25.54 -40.89
N ALA A 551 -30.62 -24.91 -42.06
CA ALA A 551 -31.80 -24.73 -42.90
C ALA A 551 -32.30 -26.06 -43.46
N ALA A 552 -31.39 -26.89 -43.98
CA ALA A 552 -31.72 -28.17 -44.56
C ALA A 552 -32.22 -29.15 -43.48
N THR A 553 -31.47 -29.34 -42.40
CA THR A 553 -31.73 -30.41 -41.42
C THR A 553 -32.78 -30.02 -40.39
N HIS A 554 -32.82 -28.75 -39.97
CA HIS A 554 -33.66 -28.29 -38.85
C HIS A 554 -34.64 -27.19 -39.23
N ARG A 555 -34.69 -26.76 -40.50
CA ARG A 555 -35.54 -25.66 -40.98
C ARG A 555 -35.33 -24.35 -40.21
N ILE A 556 -34.11 -24.13 -39.69
CA ILE A 556 -33.73 -22.92 -38.97
C ILE A 556 -33.21 -21.90 -39.97
N LYS A 557 -33.78 -20.69 -39.97
CA LYS A 557 -33.35 -19.56 -40.80
C LYS A 557 -32.80 -18.43 -39.94
N PRO A 558 -31.82 -17.66 -40.44
CA PRO A 558 -31.31 -16.48 -39.74
C PRO A 558 -32.40 -15.41 -39.60
N LYS A 559 -32.37 -14.70 -38.48
CA LYS A 559 -33.18 -13.51 -38.21
C LYS A 559 -32.27 -12.40 -37.71
N THR A 560 -32.70 -11.16 -37.92
CA THR A 560 -32.02 -9.97 -37.39
C THR A 560 -32.90 -9.40 -36.27
N THR A 561 -32.33 -9.12 -35.11
CA THR A 561 -33.05 -8.50 -33.99
C THR A 561 -33.32 -7.01 -34.29
N PRO A 562 -34.22 -6.34 -33.54
CA PRO A 562 -34.41 -4.88 -33.65
C PRO A 562 -33.12 -4.07 -33.45
N GLU A 563 -32.17 -4.62 -32.69
CA GLU A 563 -30.85 -4.05 -32.39
C GLU A 563 -29.81 -4.38 -33.49
N GLN A 564 -30.25 -4.88 -34.65
CA GLN A 564 -29.39 -5.31 -35.77
C GLN A 564 -28.42 -6.47 -35.44
N GLU A 565 -28.73 -7.27 -34.42
CA GLU A 565 -27.92 -8.43 -34.06
C GLU A 565 -28.34 -9.69 -34.82
N PHE A 566 -27.36 -10.52 -35.18
CA PHE A 566 -27.58 -11.81 -35.84
C PHE A 566 -28.12 -12.86 -34.87
N GLN A 567 -29.27 -13.44 -35.21
CA GLN A 567 -29.98 -14.43 -34.39
C GLN A 567 -30.28 -15.71 -35.16
N LEU A 568 -30.03 -16.85 -34.51
CA LEU A 568 -30.48 -18.17 -34.97
C LEU A 568 -31.32 -18.83 -33.86
N ARG A 569 -32.58 -19.14 -34.18
CA ARG A 569 -33.57 -19.64 -33.22
C ARG A 569 -33.72 -18.68 -32.03
N SER A 570 -33.18 -19.02 -30.85
CA SER A 570 -33.20 -18.20 -29.64
C SER A 570 -31.82 -17.66 -29.26
N ILE A 571 -30.78 -17.98 -30.04
CA ILE A 571 -29.38 -17.64 -29.74
C ILE A 571 -29.00 -16.37 -30.51
N ILE A 572 -28.46 -15.40 -29.77
CA ILE A 572 -28.00 -14.12 -30.30
C ILE A 572 -26.47 -14.15 -30.33
N PHE A 573 -25.91 -13.89 -31.51
CA PHE A 573 -24.46 -13.82 -31.74
C PHE A 573 -24.02 -12.37 -31.59
N LYS A 574 -23.71 -11.92 -30.37
CA LYS A 574 -23.35 -10.51 -30.14
C LYS A 574 -22.02 -10.14 -30.82
N PRO A 575 -21.97 -9.06 -31.61
CA PRO A 575 -20.73 -8.67 -32.26
C PRO A 575 -19.72 -8.12 -31.24
N LEU A 576 -18.44 -8.23 -31.56
CA LEU A 576 -17.37 -7.52 -30.85
C LEU A 576 -17.50 -6.03 -31.15
N ALA A 577 -17.99 -5.26 -30.18
CA ALA A 577 -18.17 -3.82 -30.34
C ALA A 577 -16.84 -3.06 -30.25
N THR A 578 -16.85 -1.84 -30.77
CA THR A 578 -15.68 -0.95 -30.76
C THR A 578 -15.35 -0.54 -29.34
N ASN A 579 -14.08 -0.66 -28.95
CA ASN A 579 -13.58 -0.45 -27.58
C ASN A 579 -14.14 -1.44 -26.53
N THR A 580 -14.54 -2.66 -26.91
CA THR A 580 -14.90 -3.67 -25.90
C THR A 580 -13.68 -4.38 -25.32
N GLY A 581 -13.56 -4.29 -23.99
CA GLY A 581 -12.61 -5.04 -23.19
C GLY A 581 -11.16 -4.83 -23.62
N VAL A 582 -10.56 -5.89 -24.15
CA VAL A 582 -9.13 -6.01 -24.49
C VAL A 582 -8.79 -5.43 -25.87
N TYR A 583 -9.76 -5.34 -26.78
CA TYR A 583 -9.52 -4.86 -28.14
C TYR A 583 -9.67 -3.34 -28.24
N GLN A 584 -8.54 -2.65 -28.13
CA GLN A 584 -8.39 -1.20 -28.13
C GLN A 584 -8.02 -0.71 -29.54
N SER A 585 -8.94 -0.80 -30.51
CA SER A 585 -8.71 -0.21 -31.85
C SER A 585 -10.00 0.14 -32.60
N SER A 586 -9.91 1.22 -33.37
CA SER A 586 -11.00 1.94 -34.05
C SER A 586 -11.76 1.09 -35.07
N PRO A 587 -13.10 1.24 -35.21
CA PRO A 587 -13.83 0.75 -36.37
C PRO A 587 -13.34 1.50 -37.61
N GLY A 588 -12.97 0.77 -38.67
CA GLY A 588 -12.72 1.38 -39.96
C GLY A 588 -11.70 0.71 -40.86
N LYS A 589 -10.88 -0.24 -40.37
CA LYS A 589 -9.89 -0.93 -41.22
C LYS A 589 -10.12 -2.42 -41.49
N HIS A 590 -10.99 -3.13 -40.78
CA HIS A 590 -11.12 -4.60 -40.93
C HIS A 590 -12.57 -5.09 -40.90
N GLY A 591 -13.42 -4.54 -41.78
CA GLY A 591 -14.88 -4.66 -41.82
C GLY A 591 -15.51 -6.04 -41.62
N GLY A 592 -16.70 -6.04 -41.01
CA GLY A 592 -17.62 -7.18 -40.92
C GLY A 592 -18.02 -7.54 -39.49
N TYR A 593 -18.95 -8.49 -39.38
CA TYR A 593 -19.57 -8.95 -38.15
C TYR A 593 -18.69 -10.02 -37.48
N GLN A 594 -17.99 -9.63 -36.42
CA GLN A 594 -16.98 -10.46 -35.76
C GLN A 594 -17.45 -10.89 -34.37
N ILE A 595 -17.15 -12.13 -33.98
CA ILE A 595 -17.33 -12.65 -32.62
C ILE A 595 -16.05 -13.35 -32.14
N LEU A 596 -15.95 -13.65 -30.84
CA LEU A 596 -14.87 -14.49 -30.33
C LEU A 596 -15.04 -15.94 -30.79
N LEU A 597 -13.93 -16.56 -31.17
CA LEU A 597 -13.89 -17.96 -31.57
C LEU A 597 -13.66 -18.85 -30.34
N ASN A 598 -14.71 -19.58 -29.97
CA ASN A 598 -14.70 -20.61 -28.95
C ASN A 598 -14.22 -21.94 -29.55
N TYR A 599 -12.91 -22.09 -29.70
CA TYR A 599 -12.29 -23.35 -30.10
C TYR A 599 -12.73 -24.51 -29.19
N ARG A 600 -12.92 -25.67 -29.80
CA ARG A 600 -13.25 -26.91 -29.09
C ARG A 600 -11.97 -27.47 -28.50
N ALA A 601 -11.96 -27.74 -27.19
CA ALA A 601 -10.80 -28.28 -26.47
C ALA A 601 -10.60 -29.78 -26.78
N SER A 602 -10.42 -30.15 -28.04
CA SER A 602 -10.23 -31.54 -28.50
C SER A 602 -8.91 -31.67 -29.24
N LYS A 603 -8.29 -32.87 -29.23
CA LYS A 603 -7.11 -33.15 -30.06
C LYS A 603 -7.43 -33.03 -31.56
N THR A 604 -8.58 -33.56 -31.97
CA THR A 604 -9.11 -33.42 -33.33
C THR A 604 -10.52 -32.83 -33.28
N ILE A 605 -10.84 -31.92 -34.21
CA ILE A 605 -12.15 -31.26 -34.24
C ILE A 605 -13.27 -32.21 -34.64
N ALA A 606 -12.98 -33.18 -35.50
CA ALA A 606 -13.95 -34.08 -36.12
C ALA A 606 -13.25 -35.37 -36.55
N GLN A 607 -14.01 -36.35 -37.05
CA GLN A 607 -13.43 -37.50 -37.74
C GLN A 607 -12.66 -37.00 -38.97
N GLN A 608 -11.42 -37.46 -39.13
CA GLN A 608 -10.54 -37.10 -40.24
C GLN A 608 -10.33 -38.32 -41.15
N VAL A 609 -10.36 -38.09 -42.46
CA VAL A 609 -10.03 -39.06 -43.52
C VAL A 609 -9.19 -38.36 -44.58
N THR A 610 -8.38 -39.10 -45.33
CA THR A 610 -7.58 -38.50 -46.41
C THR A 610 -8.29 -38.56 -47.76
N LEU A 611 -7.85 -37.73 -48.72
CA LEU A 611 -8.29 -37.84 -50.11
C LEU A 611 -8.12 -39.27 -50.66
N THR A 612 -6.98 -39.92 -50.36
CA THR A 612 -6.72 -41.30 -50.77
C THR A 612 -7.72 -42.29 -50.19
N ASP A 613 -8.13 -42.13 -48.92
CA ASP A 613 -9.10 -43.04 -48.28
C ASP A 613 -10.43 -43.03 -49.02
N ILE A 614 -10.88 -41.85 -49.48
CA ILE A 614 -12.11 -41.73 -50.26
C ILE A 614 -11.95 -42.37 -51.63
N LEU A 615 -10.87 -42.04 -52.35
CA LEU A 615 -10.61 -42.56 -53.69
C LEU A 615 -10.44 -44.10 -53.70
N GLN A 616 -10.05 -44.71 -52.59
CA GLN A 616 -9.89 -46.16 -52.44
C GLN A 616 -11.07 -46.86 -51.73
N ASP A 617 -12.19 -46.17 -51.48
CA ASP A 617 -13.37 -46.70 -50.76
C ASP A 617 -13.05 -47.24 -49.34
N LYS A 618 -12.03 -46.66 -48.68
CA LYS A 618 -11.61 -47.00 -47.31
C LYS A 618 -12.30 -46.15 -46.24
N ILE A 619 -13.53 -45.71 -46.48
CA ILE A 619 -14.31 -44.89 -45.54
C ILE A 619 -15.57 -45.60 -45.10
N ASN A 620 -16.00 -45.38 -43.86
CA ASN A 620 -17.29 -45.87 -43.40
C ASN A 620 -18.40 -44.93 -43.92
N PRO A 621 -19.41 -45.43 -44.66
CA PRO A 621 -20.53 -44.61 -45.15
C PRO A 621 -21.25 -43.79 -44.07
N ALA A 622 -21.28 -44.31 -42.84
CA ALA A 622 -21.91 -43.64 -41.70
C ALA A 622 -21.19 -42.34 -41.29
N TRP A 623 -19.94 -42.13 -41.70
CA TRP A 623 -19.19 -40.89 -41.48
C TRP A 623 -19.58 -39.79 -42.47
N VAL A 624 -20.19 -40.12 -43.60
CA VAL A 624 -20.58 -39.16 -44.65
C VAL A 624 -22.08 -38.86 -44.59
N LYS A 625 -22.90 -39.90 -44.43
CA LYS A 625 -24.36 -39.80 -44.49
C LYS A 625 -24.93 -38.78 -43.51
N ASP A 626 -25.73 -37.84 -44.03
CA ASP A 626 -26.38 -36.76 -43.29
C ASP A 626 -25.42 -35.85 -42.50
N ARG A 627 -24.11 -35.87 -42.84
CA ARG A 627 -23.07 -35.07 -42.18
C ARG A 627 -22.60 -33.91 -43.05
N ILE A 628 -21.89 -32.99 -42.42
CA ILE A 628 -21.15 -31.92 -43.09
C ILE A 628 -19.78 -32.49 -43.47
N VAL A 629 -19.45 -32.45 -44.76
CA VAL A 629 -18.13 -32.87 -45.25
C VAL A 629 -17.34 -31.61 -45.59
N LEU A 630 -16.21 -31.39 -44.91
CA LEU A 630 -15.30 -30.29 -45.19
C LEU A 630 -14.04 -30.83 -45.85
N ILE A 631 -13.67 -30.28 -46.99
CA ILE A 631 -12.55 -30.76 -47.81
C ILE A 631 -11.56 -29.61 -47.97
N GLY A 632 -10.30 -29.83 -47.60
CA GLY A 632 -9.30 -28.76 -47.70
C GLY A 632 -7.86 -29.22 -47.50
N GLY A 633 -6.94 -28.29 -47.76
CA GLY A 633 -5.51 -28.50 -47.59
C GLY A 633 -5.11 -28.59 -46.11
N THR A 634 -4.27 -29.57 -45.77
CA THR A 634 -3.63 -29.69 -44.44
C THR A 634 -2.10 -29.72 -44.54
N ALA A 635 -1.57 -29.54 -45.74
CA ALA A 635 -0.14 -29.47 -46.03
C ALA A 635 0.52 -28.25 -45.36
N PRO A 636 1.60 -28.42 -44.58
CA PRO A 636 2.30 -27.31 -43.93
C PRO A 636 2.92 -26.29 -44.90
N THR A 637 3.14 -26.69 -46.16
CA THR A 637 3.70 -25.84 -47.22
C THR A 637 2.70 -24.85 -47.81
N THR A 638 1.43 -24.93 -47.42
CA THR A 638 0.38 -24.01 -47.86
C THR A 638 0.32 -22.77 -46.98
N ASP A 639 0.02 -21.61 -47.58
CA ASP A 639 -0.13 -20.32 -46.88
C ASP A 639 -1.41 -20.23 -46.01
N ASP A 640 -2.14 -21.33 -45.86
CA ASP A 640 -3.44 -21.40 -45.16
C ASP A 640 -3.29 -22.03 -43.75
N ASN A 641 -2.29 -21.60 -42.99
CA ASN A 641 -1.96 -22.13 -41.66
C ASN A 641 -1.88 -21.03 -40.61
N PHE A 642 -2.63 -21.16 -39.51
CA PHE A 642 -2.80 -20.08 -38.51
C PHE A 642 -2.38 -20.50 -37.10
N TYR A 643 -1.82 -19.56 -36.32
CA TYR A 643 -1.68 -19.76 -34.88
C TYR A 643 -3.04 -19.67 -34.20
N THR A 644 -3.24 -20.50 -33.18
CA THR A 644 -4.47 -20.54 -32.36
C THR A 644 -4.12 -20.45 -30.88
N PRO A 645 -5.09 -20.21 -30.00
CA PRO A 645 -4.87 -20.27 -28.56
C PRO A 645 -4.25 -21.60 -28.07
N TYR A 646 -4.33 -22.69 -28.82
CA TYR A 646 -3.74 -23.98 -28.46
C TYR A 646 -2.36 -24.24 -29.10
N SER A 647 -1.88 -23.38 -30.00
CA SER A 647 -0.61 -23.55 -30.72
C SER A 647 0.63 -23.59 -29.82
N SER A 648 0.56 -23.03 -28.61
CA SER A 648 1.66 -23.12 -27.63
C SER A 648 1.54 -24.29 -26.65
N GLY A 649 0.52 -25.14 -26.79
CA GLY A 649 0.24 -26.29 -25.91
C GLY A 649 0.49 -27.64 -26.58
N GLN A 650 0.04 -28.74 -25.96
CA GLN A 650 0.15 -30.11 -26.50
C GLN A 650 -0.90 -30.41 -27.58
N TRP A 651 -1.07 -29.51 -28.54
CA TRP A 651 -1.98 -29.70 -29.68
C TRP A 651 -1.25 -30.35 -30.86
N PRO A 652 -1.93 -31.13 -31.71
CA PRO A 652 -1.26 -31.87 -32.78
C PRO A 652 -0.72 -30.97 -33.91
N TYR A 653 -1.14 -29.70 -33.94
CA TYR A 653 -0.71 -28.72 -34.93
C TYR A 653 0.02 -27.56 -34.26
N GLN A 654 1.21 -27.22 -34.77
CA GLN A 654 1.90 -25.98 -34.40
C GLN A 654 1.14 -24.76 -34.95
N LYS A 655 0.72 -24.84 -36.22
CA LYS A 655 -0.25 -23.94 -36.87
C LYS A 655 -1.39 -24.79 -37.41
N ALA A 656 -2.62 -24.41 -37.11
CA ALA A 656 -3.80 -25.15 -37.54
C ALA A 656 -4.13 -24.82 -39.02
N PRO A 657 -4.37 -25.82 -39.86
CA PRO A 657 -4.82 -25.60 -41.24
C PRO A 657 -6.15 -24.84 -41.33
N GLY A 658 -6.35 -24.03 -42.36
CA GLY A 658 -7.56 -23.21 -42.54
C GLY A 658 -8.83 -24.03 -42.57
N VAL A 659 -8.83 -25.20 -43.21
CA VAL A 659 -9.97 -26.12 -43.19
C VAL A 659 -10.34 -26.60 -41.77
N VAL A 660 -9.35 -26.79 -40.89
CA VAL A 660 -9.57 -27.13 -39.47
C VAL A 660 -10.16 -25.95 -38.72
N ILE A 661 -9.69 -24.72 -39.00
CA ILE A 661 -10.28 -23.49 -38.46
C ILE A 661 -11.74 -23.35 -38.92
N HIS A 662 -12.05 -23.62 -40.19
CA HIS A 662 -13.41 -23.60 -40.71
C HIS A 662 -14.30 -24.65 -40.03
N ALA A 663 -13.79 -25.85 -39.75
CA ALA A 663 -14.50 -26.87 -38.96
C ALA A 663 -14.84 -26.36 -37.55
N HIS A 664 -13.90 -25.68 -36.86
CA HIS A 664 -14.19 -25.05 -35.56
C HIS A 664 -15.26 -23.96 -35.65
N LYS A 665 -15.17 -23.10 -36.67
CA LYS A 665 -16.15 -22.03 -36.92
C LYS A 665 -17.57 -22.58 -37.21
N VAL A 666 -17.67 -23.64 -38.02
CA VAL A 666 -18.93 -24.34 -38.31
C VAL A 666 -19.47 -25.01 -37.04
N SER A 667 -18.63 -25.77 -36.34
CA SER A 667 -18.99 -26.44 -35.08
C SER A 667 -19.48 -25.43 -34.03
N GLN A 668 -18.87 -24.24 -33.93
CA GLN A 668 -19.30 -23.18 -33.04
C GLN A 668 -20.74 -22.74 -33.30
N ILE A 669 -21.08 -22.41 -34.56
CA ILE A 669 -22.42 -21.92 -34.91
C ILE A 669 -23.45 -23.01 -34.63
N ILE A 670 -23.21 -24.23 -35.11
CA ILE A 670 -24.17 -25.34 -35.00
C ILE A 670 -24.32 -25.78 -33.54
N SER A 671 -23.22 -25.94 -32.80
CA SER A 671 -23.26 -26.35 -31.38
C SER A 671 -23.92 -25.29 -30.51
N ALA A 672 -23.75 -24.00 -30.82
CA ALA A 672 -24.45 -22.94 -30.08
C ALA A 672 -25.98 -23.04 -30.28
N VAL A 673 -26.43 -23.32 -31.50
CA VAL A 673 -27.86 -23.36 -31.85
C VAL A 673 -28.54 -24.67 -31.43
N LEU A 674 -27.89 -25.81 -31.62
CA LEU A 674 -28.47 -27.13 -31.35
C LEU A 674 -28.18 -27.63 -29.93
N ASP A 675 -26.94 -27.46 -29.47
CA ASP A 675 -26.46 -28.04 -28.21
C ASP A 675 -26.40 -27.00 -27.06
N LYS A 676 -26.75 -25.74 -27.34
CA LYS A 676 -26.60 -24.59 -26.42
C LYS A 676 -25.17 -24.40 -25.90
N ARG A 677 -24.15 -24.78 -26.70
CA ARG A 677 -22.73 -24.53 -26.36
C ARG A 677 -22.51 -23.02 -26.20
N PRO A 678 -21.87 -22.55 -25.12
CA PRO A 678 -21.76 -21.12 -24.84
C PRO A 678 -20.93 -20.40 -25.91
N LEU A 679 -21.40 -19.23 -26.32
CA LEU A 679 -20.62 -18.27 -27.11
C LEU A 679 -19.80 -17.40 -26.16
N LEU A 680 -18.53 -17.17 -26.49
CA LEU A 680 -17.66 -16.31 -25.70
C LEU A 680 -18.09 -14.85 -25.85
N LYS A 681 -18.24 -14.18 -24.71
CA LYS A 681 -18.68 -12.79 -24.60
C LYS A 681 -17.77 -12.05 -23.62
N VAL A 682 -17.63 -10.76 -23.83
CA VAL A 682 -16.99 -9.83 -22.89
C VAL A 682 -18.07 -9.03 -22.17
N TRP A 683 -17.77 -8.60 -20.93
CA TRP A 683 -18.68 -7.77 -20.17
C TRP A 683 -18.67 -6.32 -20.67
N SER A 684 -19.72 -5.57 -20.31
CA SER A 684 -19.72 -4.12 -20.52
C SER A 684 -18.61 -3.45 -19.72
N GLN A 685 -18.07 -2.33 -20.22
CA GLN A 685 -16.98 -1.61 -19.58
C GLN A 685 -17.26 -1.27 -18.10
N TRP A 686 -18.47 -0.82 -17.77
CA TRP A 686 -18.84 -0.47 -16.39
C TRP A 686 -18.80 -1.66 -15.43
N VAL A 687 -19.23 -2.84 -15.88
CA VAL A 687 -19.16 -4.05 -15.05
C VAL A 687 -17.71 -4.49 -14.87
N GLU A 688 -16.86 -4.33 -15.88
CA GLU A 688 -15.43 -4.58 -15.75
C GLU A 688 -14.74 -3.60 -14.78
N VAL A 689 -15.16 -2.33 -14.74
CA VAL A 689 -14.67 -1.35 -13.74
C VAL A 689 -15.00 -1.81 -12.33
N ILE A 690 -16.25 -2.20 -12.08
CA ILE A 690 -16.69 -2.70 -10.76
C ILE A 690 -15.91 -3.96 -10.38
N TRP A 691 -15.68 -4.85 -11.35
CA TRP A 691 -14.88 -6.06 -11.16
C TRP A 691 -13.44 -5.75 -10.73
N ILE A 692 -12.73 -4.89 -11.47
CA ILE A 692 -11.35 -4.49 -11.14
C ILE A 692 -11.30 -3.78 -9.78
N TRP A 693 -12.27 -2.90 -9.50
CA TRP A 693 -12.35 -2.19 -8.22
C TRP A 693 -12.54 -3.15 -7.04
N GLY A 694 -13.41 -4.15 -7.17
CA GLY A 694 -13.62 -5.16 -6.13
C GLY A 694 -12.32 -5.88 -5.76
N TRP A 695 -11.53 -6.29 -6.75
CA TRP A 695 -10.22 -6.92 -6.51
C TRP A 695 -9.16 -5.95 -5.97
N SER A 696 -9.22 -4.68 -6.36
CA SER A 696 -8.39 -3.61 -5.78
C SER A 696 -8.68 -3.42 -4.28
N VAL A 697 -9.96 -3.35 -3.89
CA VAL A 697 -10.39 -3.28 -2.48
C VAL A 697 -9.92 -4.50 -1.70
N MET A 698 -10.07 -5.71 -2.27
CA MET A 698 -9.59 -6.95 -1.65
C MET A 698 -8.09 -6.91 -1.35
N GLY A 699 -7.28 -6.29 -2.22
CA GLY A 699 -5.84 -6.07 -1.98
C GLY A 699 -5.58 -5.24 -0.73
N GLY A 700 -6.31 -4.15 -0.55
CA GLY A 700 -6.22 -3.32 0.66
C GLY A 700 -6.75 -4.03 1.92
N LEU A 701 -7.84 -4.78 1.81
CA LEU A 701 -8.44 -5.52 2.93
C LEU A 701 -7.54 -6.65 3.44
N VAL A 702 -6.88 -7.39 2.54
CA VAL A 702 -5.92 -8.45 2.87
C VAL A 702 -4.78 -7.88 3.72
N VAL A 703 -4.26 -6.71 3.36
CA VAL A 703 -3.22 -6.02 4.14
C VAL A 703 -3.75 -5.52 5.46
N TRP A 704 -4.92 -4.87 5.46
CA TRP A 704 -5.56 -4.33 6.66
C TRP A 704 -5.86 -5.39 7.72
N ARG A 705 -6.20 -6.62 7.31
CA ARG A 705 -6.52 -7.72 8.23
C ARG A 705 -5.32 -8.57 8.64
N SER A 706 -4.19 -8.47 7.93
CA SER A 706 -3.03 -9.33 8.16
C SER A 706 -1.96 -8.67 9.04
N HIS A 707 -1.79 -9.20 10.26
CA HIS A 707 -0.77 -8.74 11.21
C HIS A 707 0.61 -9.37 10.99
N SER A 708 0.67 -10.50 10.29
CA SER A 708 1.91 -11.23 9.96
C SER A 708 2.15 -11.23 8.45
N LEU A 709 3.42 -11.17 8.04
CA LEU A 709 3.82 -11.27 6.63
C LEU A 709 3.57 -12.65 6.02
N LEU A 710 3.65 -13.71 6.81
CA LEU A 710 3.32 -15.05 6.34
C LEU A 710 1.82 -15.13 6.02
N ASN A 711 0.98 -14.63 6.92
CA ASN A 711 -0.48 -14.56 6.69
C ASN A 711 -0.80 -13.68 5.50
N LEU A 712 -0.08 -12.57 5.32
CA LEU A 712 -0.23 -11.72 4.15
C LEU A 712 0.12 -12.48 2.86
N ALA A 713 1.26 -13.16 2.82
CA ALA A 713 1.71 -13.91 1.65
C ALA A 713 0.73 -15.05 1.31
N VAL A 714 0.33 -15.84 2.30
CA VAL A 714 -0.67 -16.91 2.14
C VAL A 714 -2.00 -16.35 1.67
N ALA A 715 -2.51 -15.30 2.31
CA ALA A 715 -3.77 -14.66 1.91
C ALA A 715 -3.69 -14.09 0.49
N SER A 716 -2.54 -13.52 0.10
CA SER A 716 -2.34 -12.96 -1.25
C SER A 716 -2.31 -14.05 -2.32
N ILE A 717 -1.61 -15.17 -2.05
CA ILE A 717 -1.58 -16.34 -2.94
C ILE A 717 -2.97 -16.96 -3.06
N MET A 718 -3.68 -17.15 -1.94
CA MET A 718 -5.05 -17.65 -1.92
C MET A 718 -5.98 -16.75 -2.73
N THR A 719 -5.89 -15.43 -2.53
CA THR A 719 -6.74 -14.45 -3.24
C THR A 719 -6.45 -14.44 -4.75
N ALA A 720 -5.18 -14.52 -5.15
CA ALA A 720 -4.79 -14.63 -6.55
C ALA A 720 -5.29 -15.95 -7.18
N GLY A 721 -5.24 -17.05 -6.42
CA GLY A 721 -5.81 -18.34 -6.81
C GLY A 721 -7.33 -18.27 -7.01
N VAL A 722 -8.06 -17.62 -6.09
CA VAL A 722 -9.51 -17.40 -6.21
C VAL A 722 -9.83 -16.54 -7.43
N LEU A 723 -9.14 -15.42 -7.64
CA LEU A 723 -9.32 -14.57 -8.82
C LEU A 723 -9.15 -15.37 -10.12
N SER A 724 -8.06 -16.14 -10.22
CA SER A 724 -7.76 -16.95 -11.40
C SER A 724 -8.79 -18.04 -11.62
N GLY A 725 -9.22 -18.71 -10.54
CA GLY A 725 -10.24 -19.75 -10.57
C GLY A 725 -11.62 -19.22 -10.99
N VAL A 726 -12.04 -18.06 -10.46
CA VAL A 726 -13.31 -17.43 -10.85
C VAL A 726 -13.27 -16.99 -12.32
N CYS A 727 -12.18 -16.39 -12.78
CA CYS A 727 -12.00 -16.06 -14.20
C CYS A 727 -12.10 -17.29 -15.11
N PHE A 728 -11.51 -18.42 -14.69
CA PHE A 728 -11.58 -19.68 -15.43
C PHE A 728 -13.01 -20.26 -15.47
N ILE A 729 -13.72 -20.26 -14.34
CA ILE A 729 -15.12 -20.72 -14.26
C ILE A 729 -16.02 -19.86 -15.16
N LEU A 730 -15.86 -18.53 -15.12
CA LEU A 730 -16.61 -17.62 -15.96
C LEU A 730 -16.31 -17.84 -17.45
N LEU A 731 -15.05 -18.11 -17.82
CA LEU A 731 -14.70 -18.44 -19.20
C LEU A 731 -15.41 -19.72 -19.68
N MET A 732 -15.45 -20.76 -18.84
CA MET A 732 -16.19 -22.00 -19.13
C MET A 732 -17.69 -21.77 -19.34
N GLN A 733 -18.26 -20.74 -18.70
CA GLN A 733 -19.65 -20.31 -18.87
C GLN A 733 -19.86 -19.37 -20.07
N GLY A 734 -18.80 -19.03 -20.82
CA GLY A 734 -18.88 -18.15 -21.98
C GLY A 734 -18.57 -16.68 -21.69
N SER A 735 -18.05 -16.33 -20.51
CA SER A 735 -17.72 -14.95 -20.14
C SER A 735 -16.21 -14.77 -19.96
N TRP A 736 -15.59 -13.98 -20.83
CA TRP A 736 -14.20 -13.55 -20.67
C TRP A 736 -14.15 -12.25 -19.86
N VAL A 737 -13.49 -12.32 -18.70
CA VAL A 737 -13.38 -11.23 -17.72
C VAL A 737 -11.90 -10.83 -17.50
N PRO A 738 -11.63 -9.58 -17.08
CA PRO A 738 -10.28 -9.03 -17.11
C PRO A 738 -9.44 -9.50 -15.91
N LEU A 739 -8.66 -10.58 -16.11
CA LEU A 739 -7.79 -11.17 -15.09
C LEU A 739 -6.57 -10.29 -14.76
N VAL A 740 -5.82 -9.88 -15.78
CA VAL A 740 -4.55 -9.14 -15.62
C VAL A 740 -4.71 -7.79 -14.91
N PRO A 741 -5.59 -6.87 -15.35
CA PRO A 741 -5.75 -5.58 -14.66
C PRO A 741 -6.28 -5.76 -13.23
N SER A 742 -7.12 -6.78 -12.97
CA SER A 742 -7.60 -7.09 -11.61
C SER A 742 -6.45 -7.54 -10.69
N ALA A 743 -5.56 -8.40 -11.19
CA ALA A 743 -4.39 -8.85 -10.44
C ALA A 743 -3.40 -7.71 -10.18
N LEU A 744 -3.14 -6.85 -11.18
CA LEU A 744 -2.29 -5.68 -11.01
C LEU A 744 -2.88 -4.68 -10.01
N ALA A 745 -4.19 -4.41 -10.09
CA ALA A 745 -4.87 -3.52 -9.15
C ALA A 745 -4.82 -4.07 -7.71
N PHE A 746 -5.02 -5.37 -7.53
CA PHE A 746 -4.83 -6.05 -6.25
C PHE A 746 -3.41 -5.85 -5.70
N ILE A 747 -2.37 -6.17 -6.48
CA ILE A 747 -0.96 -6.08 -6.06
C ILE A 747 -0.58 -4.64 -5.73
N ALA A 748 -0.94 -3.69 -6.59
CA ALA A 748 -0.60 -2.28 -6.39
C ALA A 748 -1.29 -1.67 -5.16
N THR A 749 -2.57 -1.98 -4.95
CA THR A 749 -3.32 -1.51 -3.77
C THR A 749 -2.75 -2.13 -2.50
N ALA A 750 -2.47 -3.44 -2.50
CA ALA A 750 -1.84 -4.11 -1.37
C ALA A 750 -0.47 -3.49 -1.06
N GLY A 751 0.37 -3.24 -2.07
CA GLY A 751 1.68 -2.62 -1.90
C GLY A 751 1.61 -1.21 -1.28
N ILE A 752 0.75 -0.33 -1.81
CA ILE A 752 0.59 1.04 -1.31
C ILE A 752 0.05 1.03 0.12
N VAL A 753 -1.01 0.27 0.38
CA VAL A 753 -1.60 0.17 1.73
C VAL A 753 -0.58 -0.39 2.72
N LEU A 754 0.23 -1.37 2.32
CA LEU A 754 1.28 -1.94 3.17
C LEU A 754 2.35 -0.91 3.54
N VAL A 755 2.79 -0.12 2.55
CA VAL A 755 3.75 0.98 2.74
C VAL A 755 3.18 2.03 3.70
N CYS A 756 1.97 2.53 3.42
CA CYS A 756 1.32 3.53 4.28
C CYS A 756 0.98 2.99 5.68
N GLN A 757 0.70 1.70 5.83
CA GLN A 757 0.44 1.08 7.12
C GLN A 757 1.68 0.84 7.97
N ARG A 758 2.87 0.74 7.37
CA ARG A 758 4.08 0.32 8.10
C ARG A 758 5.19 1.37 8.16
N ILE A 759 5.18 2.39 7.32
CA ILE A 759 6.13 3.51 7.40
C ILE A 759 5.57 4.61 8.33
N SER A 760 6.34 5.04 9.33
CA SER A 760 5.96 6.16 10.21
C SER A 760 6.02 7.49 9.43
N PRO A 761 5.19 8.49 9.76
CA PRO A 761 5.31 9.83 9.16
C PRO A 761 6.70 10.47 9.37
N GLY A 762 7.43 10.05 10.42
CA GLY A 762 8.81 10.46 10.69
C GLY A 762 9.81 9.86 9.70
N ASP A 763 9.66 8.59 9.33
CA ASP A 763 10.51 7.93 8.34
C ASP A 763 10.30 8.47 6.93
N ILE A 764 9.06 8.82 6.55
CA ILE A 764 8.78 9.51 5.26
C ILE A 764 9.48 10.87 5.24
N ARG A 765 9.39 11.66 6.32
CA ARG A 765 10.09 12.95 6.44
C ARG A 765 11.60 12.81 6.35
N ARG A 766 12.20 11.80 7.00
CA ARG A 766 13.64 11.52 6.90
C ARG A 766 14.07 11.09 5.50
N LEU A 767 13.30 10.24 4.83
CA LEU A 767 13.55 9.85 3.44
C LEU A 767 13.53 11.07 2.51
N PHE A 768 12.54 11.94 2.68
CA PHE A 768 12.43 13.18 1.90
C PHE A 768 13.58 14.16 2.21
N HIS A 769 13.98 14.28 3.48
CA HIS A 769 15.09 15.14 3.89
C HIS A 769 16.45 14.61 3.41
N CYS A 770 16.68 13.29 3.46
CA CYS A 770 17.85 12.66 2.87
C CYS A 770 17.89 12.83 1.34
N TYR A 771 16.74 12.70 0.66
CA TYR A 771 16.62 12.97 -0.77
C TYR A 771 16.93 14.43 -1.12
N GLN A 772 16.40 15.40 -0.36
CA GLN A 772 16.73 16.82 -0.53
C GLN A 772 18.22 17.11 -0.27
N LYS A 773 18.84 16.44 0.70
CA LYS A 773 20.26 16.59 1.00
C LYS A 773 21.16 15.97 -0.08
N TYR A 774 20.74 14.83 -0.66
CA TYR A 774 21.39 14.21 -1.80
C TYR A 774 21.35 15.10 -3.05
N LEU A 775 20.17 15.65 -3.38
CA LEU A 775 20.01 16.63 -4.47
C LEU A 775 20.87 17.88 -4.29
N LYS A 776 21.10 18.32 -3.03
CA LYS A 776 22.03 19.42 -2.72
C LYS A 776 23.51 19.02 -2.79
N ALA A 777 23.84 17.76 -2.47
CA ALA A 777 25.21 17.26 -2.52
C ALA A 777 25.71 16.97 -3.95
N GLU A 778 24.80 16.63 -4.88
CA GLU A 778 25.12 16.51 -6.31
C GLU A 778 25.25 17.86 -7.05
N ASN A 779 24.90 18.98 -6.40
CA ASN A 779 25.11 20.33 -6.92
C ASN A 779 26.03 21.19 -6.00
N PRO A 780 27.33 20.88 -5.85
CA PRO A 780 28.26 21.78 -5.16
C PRO A 780 28.54 23.08 -5.94
N CYS A 781 28.21 23.13 -7.24
CA CYS A 781 28.60 24.25 -8.13
C CYS A 781 27.58 25.38 -8.26
N ALA A 782 26.42 25.33 -7.59
CA ALA A 782 25.38 26.36 -7.74
C ALA A 782 25.46 27.52 -6.73
N SER A 783 26.32 27.46 -5.70
CA SER A 783 26.41 28.51 -4.66
C SER A 783 27.70 29.34 -4.70
N ALA A 784 28.45 29.31 -5.81
CA ALA A 784 29.66 30.11 -6.00
C ALA A 784 29.55 31.15 -7.14
N ARG A 785 28.32 31.62 -7.43
CA ARG A 785 28.08 32.83 -8.22
C ARG A 785 26.93 33.60 -7.59
N GLY A 786 27.28 34.55 -6.74
CA GLY A 786 26.41 35.56 -6.14
C GLY A 786 27.28 36.73 -5.74
#